data_AF-A0A7C5J0Y0-F1
#
_entry.id   AF-A0A7C5J0Y0-F1
#
_cell.length_a   1.000
_cell.length_b   1.000
_cell.length_c   1.000
_cell.angle_alpha   90.00
_cell.angle_beta   90.00
_cell.angle_gamma   90.00
#
_symmetry.space_group_name_H-M   'P 1'
#
loop_
_entity.id
_entity.type
_entity.pdbx_description
1 polymer ?
#
loop_
_entity_poly.entity_id
_entity_poly.type
_entity_poly.pdbx_seq_one_letter_code
_entity_poly.pdbx_strand_id
1 'polypeptide(L)'
;MSEAELFERLAEDRLRKRAIWAGAAIALSVAWPYEVVDERPQFLWQIVGELPLGGVVAAAAPAVGGVTIMAAGRLCKRGASLAIVVIAALVAAGITRRLGAEASAWGLLPMPQSFTDQAAFALVALAATAAGSNLSHRRATRPASRVLLVSAVLFCLVFYGWPGRGEAPGETVLRSLLLVGDMPTFRHQLGLVTLAVVALWPALLALLGLIHLRRPARQAFSALGMTALFGFPVILMMLLFSWYMRASPGAALFGAFGAALEISAVLALLAAAAEVLAEHVTTQEGDEGTGWSVRRPAIAAVTILVIVTGAQWWLSRPPHKGVSWQLEAPTAEADHLFGELVVQWSDARWTWDRRVRRDSSATEMIEVRARARDLVEAAEAVDPALGEAFEALTRAARDLDTPSRRWYRLVRDVNAATRRTGLPYYLDPRVSVGKSGEGLVRHFVVDSYRVARVRRWTVGDTPFATLHVQALGTLRAGHRLGLLGFSRDQQPFALVVLDAGETHLHDLREMVASEPPRCGETFSGAADAVSRRCGAALEAMLARRDASDAVIASVERHELQHQIDGPLLRLAEPVRRKLAGYTDRAIERANRELSAYVAQLTVEASPVHIGLVLPFRFALLTDRGTYHHAAVLTLEALGGRSIRDDRGAVNVQALGSTFDELAALDDDALRERARRAWESLFGDELPPARLIEEVVAPPVPSSSTKPEE
;
A
#
# COMPACT_ATOMS: atom_id res chain seq x y z
N MET A 1 40.52 0.73 -40.99
CA MET A 1 39.55 0.43 -39.94
C MET A 1 39.81 -1.00 -39.48
N SER A 2 40.23 -1.19 -38.24
CA SER A 2 40.47 -2.54 -37.70
C SER A 2 39.15 -3.30 -37.53
N GLU A 3 39.22 -4.63 -37.43
CA GLU A 3 38.03 -5.46 -37.14
C GLU A 3 37.38 -5.01 -35.81
N ALA A 4 38.19 -4.66 -34.80
CA ALA A 4 37.73 -4.15 -33.52
C ALA A 4 36.95 -2.83 -33.65
N GLU A 5 37.50 -1.86 -34.40
CA GLU A 5 36.84 -0.57 -34.67
C GLU A 5 35.51 -0.72 -35.43
N LEU A 6 35.45 -1.64 -36.40
CA LEU A 6 34.21 -1.91 -37.15
C LEU A 6 33.10 -2.41 -36.21
N PHE A 7 33.42 -3.38 -35.35
CA PHE A 7 32.44 -3.95 -34.44
C PHE A 7 32.03 -2.99 -33.33
N GLU A 8 32.96 -2.19 -32.80
CA GLU A 8 32.66 -1.13 -31.84
C GLU A 8 31.65 -0.16 -32.48
N ARG A 9 31.90 0.34 -33.70
CA ARG A 9 30.96 1.20 -34.43
C ARG A 9 29.60 0.54 -34.66
N LEU A 10 29.56 -0.76 -34.95
CA LEU A 10 28.30 -1.50 -35.10
C LEU A 10 27.54 -1.60 -33.77
N ALA A 11 28.23 -1.81 -32.65
CA ALA A 11 27.63 -1.81 -31.31
C ALA A 11 27.10 -0.41 -30.94
N GLU A 12 27.87 0.65 -31.23
CA GLU A 12 27.46 2.04 -31.04
C GLU A 12 26.21 2.40 -31.88
N ASP A 13 26.18 2.02 -33.16
CA ASP A 13 25.03 2.27 -34.04
C ASP A 13 23.78 1.50 -33.56
N ARG A 14 23.95 0.25 -33.10
CA ARG A 14 22.86 -0.51 -32.47
C ARG A 14 22.32 0.21 -31.25
N LEU A 15 23.19 0.66 -30.34
CA LEU A 15 22.77 1.40 -29.14
C LEU A 15 22.06 2.70 -29.51
N ARG A 16 22.55 3.44 -30.51
CA ARG A 16 21.94 4.70 -30.96
C ARG A 16 20.53 4.48 -31.54
N LYS A 17 20.36 3.48 -32.41
CA LYS A 17 19.06 3.11 -32.97
C LYS A 17 18.09 2.67 -31.88
N ARG A 18 18.55 1.86 -30.92
CA ARG A 18 17.75 1.44 -29.76
C ARG A 18 17.41 2.61 -28.85
N ALA A 19 18.32 3.53 -28.58
CA ALA A 19 18.07 4.73 -27.78
C ALA A 19 16.91 5.56 -28.32
N ILE A 20 16.75 5.62 -29.64
CA ILE A 20 15.60 6.31 -30.26
C ILE A 20 14.31 5.50 -30.07
N TRP A 21 14.26 4.25 -30.53
CA TRP A 21 13.01 3.48 -30.56
C TRP A 21 12.59 2.94 -29.18
N ALA A 22 13.52 2.34 -28.44
CA ALA A 22 13.26 1.86 -27.08
C ALA A 22 13.09 3.02 -26.10
N GLY A 23 13.82 4.13 -26.29
CA GLY A 23 13.57 5.36 -25.54
C GLY A 23 12.16 5.90 -25.78
N ALA A 24 11.67 5.87 -27.03
CA ALA A 24 10.28 6.25 -27.35
C ALA A 24 9.26 5.30 -26.74
N ALA A 25 9.49 3.99 -26.79
CA ALA A 25 8.63 3.00 -26.17
C ALA A 25 8.51 3.20 -24.65
N ILE A 26 9.62 3.53 -23.98
CA ILE A 26 9.63 3.90 -22.56
C ILE A 26 8.95 5.26 -22.33
N ALA A 27 9.17 6.25 -23.20
CA ALA A 27 8.52 7.56 -23.10
C ALA A 27 6.99 7.47 -23.17
N LEU A 28 6.48 6.53 -23.97
CA LEU A 28 5.05 6.25 -24.10
C LEU A 28 4.43 5.62 -22.84
N SER A 29 5.23 5.27 -21.81
CA SER A 29 4.69 4.65 -20.61
C SER A 29 3.72 5.53 -19.82
N VAL A 30 3.82 6.85 -19.96
CA VAL A 30 2.84 7.79 -19.40
C VAL A 30 1.44 7.60 -19.98
N ALA A 31 1.33 7.05 -21.19
CA ALA A 31 0.08 6.73 -21.87
C ALA A 31 -0.49 5.36 -21.49
N TRP A 32 0.21 4.57 -20.66
CA TRP A 32 -0.34 3.33 -20.12
C TRP A 32 -1.31 3.63 -18.96
N PRO A 33 -2.36 2.81 -18.79
CA PRO A 33 -3.22 2.89 -17.62
C PRO A 33 -2.38 2.73 -16.36
N TYR A 34 -2.51 3.67 -15.43
CA TYR A 34 -1.94 3.58 -14.11
C TYR A 34 -2.62 2.45 -13.31
N GLU A 35 -3.95 2.41 -13.34
CA GLU A 35 -4.75 1.35 -12.73
C GLU A 35 -5.95 1.06 -13.64
N VAL A 36 -6.53 -0.14 -13.51
CA VAL A 36 -7.78 -0.50 -14.17
C VAL A 36 -8.81 -0.78 -13.09
N VAL A 37 -9.84 0.05 -13.05
CA VAL A 37 -10.90 0.02 -12.05
C VAL A 37 -12.19 -0.31 -12.78
N ASP A 38 -12.79 -1.47 -12.52
CA ASP A 38 -14.00 -1.94 -13.23
C ASP A 38 -13.85 -1.90 -14.77
N GLU A 39 -12.75 -2.46 -15.27
CA GLU A 39 -12.40 -2.47 -16.70
C GLU A 39 -12.13 -1.10 -17.34
N ARG A 40 -12.27 0.00 -16.58
CA ARG A 40 -11.94 1.36 -17.04
C ARG A 40 -10.49 1.70 -16.74
N PRO A 41 -9.68 2.08 -17.75
CA PRO A 41 -8.32 2.55 -17.52
C PRO A 41 -8.35 3.91 -16.85
N GLN A 42 -7.57 4.06 -15.79
CA GLN A 42 -7.24 5.34 -15.17
C GLN A 42 -5.82 5.70 -15.57
N PHE A 43 -5.63 6.83 -16.25
CA PHE A 43 -4.32 7.28 -16.71
C PHE A 43 -3.67 8.24 -15.71
N LEU A 44 -2.34 8.38 -15.77
CA LEU A 44 -1.60 9.23 -14.83
C LEU A 44 -2.13 10.67 -14.78
N TRP A 45 -2.45 11.30 -15.92
CA TRP A 45 -2.96 12.67 -15.94
C TRP A 45 -4.36 12.83 -15.33
N GLN A 46 -5.14 11.74 -15.22
CA GLN A 46 -6.45 11.74 -14.57
C GLN A 46 -6.32 11.65 -13.04
N ILE A 47 -5.31 10.91 -12.57
CA ILE A 47 -5.09 10.66 -11.14
C ILE A 47 -3.90 11.44 -10.56
N VAL A 48 -3.23 12.30 -11.33
CA VAL A 48 -2.10 13.11 -10.86
C VAL A 48 -2.51 13.95 -9.66
N GLY A 49 -3.77 14.40 -9.66
CA GLY A 49 -4.38 15.10 -8.54
C GLY A 49 -4.66 14.22 -7.33
N GLU A 50 -4.56 12.89 -7.43
CA GLU A 50 -4.74 11.89 -6.37
C GLU A 50 -3.42 11.43 -5.73
N LEU A 51 -2.31 11.46 -6.47
CA LEU A 51 -0.99 10.98 -6.03
C LEU A 51 -0.17 12.04 -5.27
N PRO A 52 0.68 11.63 -4.29
CA PRO A 52 1.64 12.55 -3.68
C PRO A 52 2.67 13.00 -4.71
N LEU A 53 3.30 14.16 -4.51
CA LEU A 53 4.27 14.69 -5.47
C LEU A 53 5.37 13.65 -5.75
N GLY A 54 5.87 12.97 -4.71
CA GLY A 54 6.81 11.84 -4.87
C GLY A 54 6.23 10.69 -5.72
N GLY A 55 4.94 10.39 -5.57
CA GLY A 55 4.22 9.40 -6.39
C GLY A 55 4.02 9.84 -7.85
N VAL A 56 3.72 11.12 -8.10
CA VAL A 56 3.63 11.70 -9.45
C VAL A 56 4.98 11.64 -10.16
N VAL A 57 6.05 12.07 -9.47
CA VAL A 57 7.41 12.03 -10.00
C VAL A 57 7.82 10.58 -10.30
N ALA A 58 7.51 9.64 -9.40
CA ALA A 58 7.75 8.22 -9.61
C ALA A 58 6.97 7.61 -10.78
N ALA A 59 5.70 7.98 -10.96
CA ALA A 59 4.88 7.50 -12.07
C ALA A 59 5.37 8.06 -13.42
N ALA A 60 5.84 9.30 -13.46
CA ALA A 60 6.39 9.93 -14.67
C ALA A 60 7.86 9.53 -14.94
N ALA A 61 8.56 8.98 -13.96
CA ALA A 61 10.01 8.73 -14.03
C ALA A 61 10.44 7.86 -15.24
N PRO A 62 9.74 6.76 -15.59
CA PRO A 62 10.11 5.99 -16.79
C PRO A 62 9.99 6.85 -18.04
N ALA A 63 8.89 7.58 -18.21
CA ALA A 63 8.69 8.42 -19.39
C ALA A 63 9.77 9.50 -19.54
N VAL A 64 10.13 10.17 -18.44
CA VAL A 64 11.24 11.13 -18.39
C VAL A 64 12.58 10.46 -18.74
N GLY A 65 12.83 9.25 -18.22
CA GLY A 65 13.99 8.44 -18.56
C GLY A 65 14.05 8.12 -20.06
N GLY A 66 12.93 7.71 -20.66
CA GLY A 66 12.79 7.45 -22.08
C GLY A 66 13.11 8.67 -22.95
N VAL A 67 12.54 9.83 -22.63
CA VAL A 67 12.83 11.11 -23.32
C VAL A 67 14.31 11.48 -23.19
N THR A 68 14.90 11.30 -22.00
CA THR A 68 16.32 11.57 -21.74
C THR A 68 17.21 10.68 -22.61
N ILE A 69 16.87 9.39 -22.72
CA ILE A 69 17.59 8.42 -23.56
C ILE A 69 17.48 8.77 -25.05
N MET A 70 16.29 9.16 -25.53
CA MET A 70 16.10 9.60 -26.92
C MET A 70 16.93 10.84 -27.24
N ALA A 71 16.93 11.84 -26.35
CA ALA A 71 17.74 13.05 -26.50
C ALA A 71 19.24 12.71 -26.51
N ALA A 72 19.68 11.87 -25.57
CA ALA A 72 21.07 11.40 -25.51
C ALA A 72 21.48 10.67 -26.79
N GLY A 73 20.60 9.84 -27.36
CA GLY A 73 20.84 9.14 -28.63
C GLY A 73 21.12 10.07 -29.81
N ARG A 74 20.65 11.33 -29.75
CA ARG A 74 20.94 12.37 -30.75
C ARG A 74 22.16 13.22 -30.40
N LEU A 75 22.34 13.53 -29.11
CA LEU A 75 23.34 14.49 -28.64
C LEU A 75 24.72 13.86 -28.36
N CYS A 76 24.77 12.61 -27.92
CA CYS A 76 26.03 11.94 -27.57
C CYS A 76 26.80 11.54 -28.83
N LYS A 77 28.01 12.07 -28.98
CA LYS A 77 28.89 11.71 -30.12
C LYS A 77 29.57 10.35 -29.93
N ARG A 78 30.00 10.02 -28.70
CA ARG A 78 30.64 8.74 -28.34
C ARG A 78 29.61 7.74 -27.82
N GLY A 79 29.70 6.47 -28.22
CA GLY A 79 28.81 5.41 -27.76
C GLY A 79 28.97 5.07 -26.28
N ALA A 80 30.18 5.09 -25.75
CA ALA A 80 30.42 4.90 -24.31
C ALA A 80 29.71 5.96 -23.46
N SER A 81 29.74 7.23 -23.89
CA SER A 81 28.99 8.31 -23.22
C SER A 81 27.48 8.08 -23.28
N LEU A 82 26.96 7.65 -24.43
CA LEU A 82 25.55 7.28 -24.58
C LEU A 82 25.17 6.13 -23.65
N ALA A 83 26.00 5.10 -23.56
CA ALA A 83 25.76 3.94 -22.70
C ALA A 83 25.68 4.32 -21.21
N ILE A 84 26.57 5.21 -20.75
CA ILE A 84 26.54 5.76 -19.38
C ILE A 84 25.23 6.50 -19.13
N VAL A 85 24.82 7.38 -20.05
CA VAL A 85 23.57 8.16 -19.91
C VAL A 85 22.35 7.24 -19.90
N VAL A 86 22.33 6.19 -20.74
CA VAL A 86 21.26 5.19 -20.77
C VAL A 86 21.13 4.47 -19.42
N ILE A 87 22.24 3.96 -18.89
CA ILE A 87 22.24 3.26 -17.60
C ILE A 87 21.82 4.23 -16.49
N ALA A 88 22.37 5.44 -16.46
CA ALA A 88 22.04 6.44 -15.45
C ALA A 88 20.56 6.84 -15.48
N ALA A 89 19.97 7.04 -16.66
CA ALA A 89 18.56 7.37 -16.80
C ALA A 89 17.64 6.24 -16.33
N LEU A 90 17.97 4.98 -16.66
CA LEU A 90 17.20 3.82 -16.21
C LEU A 90 17.33 3.58 -14.70
N VAL A 91 18.54 3.72 -14.14
CA VAL A 91 18.78 3.63 -12.70
C VAL A 91 18.05 4.75 -11.95
N ALA A 92 18.13 5.99 -12.44
CA ALA A 92 17.41 7.13 -11.87
C ALA A 92 15.90 6.88 -11.88
N ALA A 93 15.34 6.40 -12.99
CA ALA A 93 13.92 6.08 -13.09
C ALA A 93 13.53 4.96 -12.11
N GLY A 94 14.35 3.91 -11.99
CA GLY A 94 14.12 2.79 -11.06
C GLY A 94 14.16 3.21 -9.59
N ILE A 95 15.18 3.99 -9.18
CA ILE A 95 15.28 4.55 -7.83
C ILE A 95 14.11 5.47 -7.53
N THR A 96 13.82 6.39 -8.45
CA THR A 96 12.72 7.35 -8.30
C THR A 96 11.40 6.63 -8.08
N ARG A 97 11.15 5.60 -8.90
CA ARG A 97 9.96 4.78 -8.80
C ARG A 97 9.87 4.01 -7.48
N ARG A 98 10.97 3.39 -7.03
CA ARG A 98 11.02 2.66 -5.76
C ARG A 98 10.71 3.58 -4.57
N LEU A 99 11.42 4.69 -4.45
CA LEU A 99 11.22 5.64 -3.35
C LEU A 99 9.81 6.26 -3.42
N GLY A 100 9.32 6.62 -4.61
CA GLY A 100 7.95 7.14 -4.72
C GLY A 100 6.85 6.11 -4.50
N ALA A 101 7.13 4.82 -4.64
CA ALA A 101 6.21 3.76 -4.21
C ALA A 101 6.05 3.78 -2.68
N GLU A 102 7.14 3.91 -1.94
CA GLU A 102 7.11 4.12 -0.49
C GLU A 102 6.32 5.39 -0.14
N ALA A 103 6.55 6.50 -0.84
CA ALA A 103 5.78 7.74 -0.67
C ALA A 103 4.27 7.55 -0.91
N SER A 104 3.92 6.84 -1.99
CA SER A 104 2.54 6.59 -2.39
C SER A 104 1.81 5.63 -1.47
N ALA A 105 2.54 4.75 -0.77
CA ALA A 105 1.97 3.81 0.18
C ALA A 105 1.27 4.57 1.33
N TRP A 106 1.77 5.76 1.69
CA TRP A 106 1.16 6.65 2.66
C TRP A 106 0.05 7.55 2.07
N GLY A 107 -0.22 7.45 0.77
CA GLY A 107 -1.24 8.21 0.06
C GLY A 107 -2.57 7.46 -0.07
N LEU A 108 -3.51 8.05 -0.81
CA LEU A 108 -4.82 7.44 -1.09
C LEU A 108 -4.76 6.28 -2.09
N LEU A 109 -3.81 6.36 -3.02
CA LEU A 109 -3.59 5.38 -4.06
C LEU A 109 -2.13 4.92 -3.97
N PRO A 110 -1.88 3.64 -3.63
CA PRO A 110 -0.53 3.09 -3.73
C PRO A 110 -0.12 3.00 -5.20
N MET A 111 1.20 3.06 -5.45
CA MET A 111 1.74 2.78 -6.77
C MET A 111 1.41 1.33 -7.19
N PRO A 112 1.13 1.08 -8.49
CA PRO A 112 0.93 -0.25 -9.00
C PRO A 112 2.15 -1.13 -8.71
N GLN A 113 1.88 -2.31 -8.15
CA GLN A 113 2.90 -3.25 -7.68
C GLN A 113 3.76 -3.85 -8.81
N SER A 114 3.36 -3.67 -10.07
CA SER A 114 3.97 -4.30 -11.26
C SER A 114 5.47 -4.03 -11.48
N PHE A 115 6.08 -3.14 -10.71
CA PHE A 115 7.50 -2.79 -10.81
C PHE A 115 8.13 -2.40 -9.46
N THR A 116 7.41 -2.59 -8.37
CA THR A 116 7.92 -2.33 -7.02
C THR A 116 8.36 -3.68 -6.48
N ASP A 117 9.59 -3.73 -5.94
CA ASP A 117 10.23 -4.92 -5.39
C ASP A 117 11.08 -5.73 -6.38
N GLN A 118 12.40 -5.52 -6.27
CA GLN A 118 13.51 -6.37 -6.69
C GLN A 118 13.65 -6.72 -8.19
N ALA A 119 12.65 -6.46 -9.03
CA ALA A 119 12.65 -6.79 -10.46
C ALA A 119 13.87 -6.21 -11.21
N ALA A 120 14.46 -5.12 -10.72
CA ALA A 120 15.68 -4.54 -11.27
C ALA A 120 16.83 -5.56 -11.38
N PHE A 121 17.02 -6.42 -10.37
CA PHE A 121 18.09 -7.42 -10.39
C PHE A 121 17.83 -8.51 -11.43
N ALA A 122 16.58 -8.95 -11.60
CA ALA A 122 16.19 -9.88 -12.66
C ALA A 122 16.41 -9.28 -14.06
N LEU A 123 16.03 -8.01 -14.26
CA LEU A 123 16.23 -7.31 -15.53
C LEU A 123 17.72 -7.15 -15.86
N VAL A 124 18.55 -6.79 -14.87
CA VAL A 124 20.01 -6.71 -15.05
C VAL A 124 20.61 -8.08 -15.35
N ALA A 125 20.15 -9.15 -14.69
CA ALA A 125 20.60 -10.52 -14.98
C ALA A 125 20.31 -10.94 -16.43
N LEU A 126 19.10 -10.65 -16.92
CA LEU A 126 18.70 -10.92 -18.31
C LEU A 126 19.50 -10.09 -19.31
N ALA A 127 19.67 -8.79 -19.04
CA ALA A 127 20.46 -7.90 -19.90
C ALA A 127 21.94 -8.28 -19.96
N ALA A 128 22.54 -8.66 -18.81
CA ALA A 128 23.91 -9.13 -18.73
C ALA A 128 24.09 -10.49 -19.42
N THR A 129 23.09 -11.38 -19.34
CA THR A 129 23.07 -12.64 -20.11
C THR A 129 23.05 -12.37 -21.61
N ALA A 130 22.19 -11.46 -22.06
CA ALA A 130 22.11 -11.06 -23.46
C ALA A 130 23.43 -10.45 -23.96
N ALA A 131 23.95 -9.43 -23.27
CA ALA A 131 25.20 -8.77 -23.62
C ALA A 131 26.39 -9.74 -23.61
N GLY A 132 26.52 -10.53 -22.54
CA GLY A 132 27.60 -11.51 -22.39
C GLY A 132 27.57 -12.59 -23.47
N SER A 133 26.39 -13.09 -23.84
CA SER A 133 26.25 -14.08 -24.92
C SER A 133 26.64 -13.50 -26.28
N ASN A 134 26.23 -12.26 -26.59
CA ASN A 134 26.61 -11.58 -27.83
C ASN A 134 28.11 -11.31 -27.88
N LEU A 135 28.77 -11.00 -26.76
CA LEU A 135 30.22 -10.76 -26.73
C LEU A 135 31.07 -12.04 -26.78
N SER A 136 30.47 -13.22 -26.64
CA SER A 136 31.21 -14.49 -26.54
C SER A 136 31.86 -14.96 -27.86
N HIS A 137 31.32 -14.51 -29.00
CA HIS A 137 31.77 -14.98 -30.33
C HIS A 137 33.19 -14.54 -30.69
N ARG A 138 33.65 -13.37 -30.21
CA ARG A 138 34.97 -12.81 -30.54
C ARG A 138 35.99 -13.06 -29.44
N ARG A 139 37.23 -13.37 -29.82
CA ARG A 139 38.32 -13.65 -28.85
C ARG A 139 38.63 -12.44 -27.97
N ALA A 140 38.67 -11.23 -28.54
CA ALA A 140 38.99 -10.00 -27.82
C ALA A 140 37.99 -9.67 -26.70
N THR A 141 36.70 -9.95 -26.90
CA THR A 141 35.63 -9.62 -25.94
C THR A 141 35.24 -10.77 -25.02
N ARG A 142 35.86 -11.96 -25.14
CA ARG A 142 35.61 -13.12 -24.27
C ARG A 142 35.82 -12.84 -22.77
N PRO A 143 36.86 -12.09 -22.34
CA PRO A 143 37.02 -11.74 -20.93
C PRO A 143 35.81 -10.95 -20.40
N ALA A 144 35.37 -9.93 -21.14
CA ALA A 144 34.16 -9.16 -20.84
C ALA A 144 32.90 -10.04 -20.81
N SER A 145 32.74 -10.94 -21.79
CA SER A 145 31.64 -11.91 -21.84
C SER A 145 31.57 -12.77 -20.58
N ARG A 146 32.71 -13.28 -20.09
CA ARG A 146 32.78 -14.05 -18.84
C ARG A 146 32.33 -13.24 -17.63
N VAL A 147 32.82 -12.01 -17.50
CA VAL A 147 32.44 -11.12 -16.40
C VAL A 147 30.94 -10.87 -16.42
N LEU A 148 30.35 -10.54 -17.57
CA LEU A 148 28.92 -10.28 -17.69
C LEU A 148 28.06 -11.52 -17.38
N LEU A 149 28.45 -12.70 -17.84
CA LEU A 149 27.70 -13.94 -17.59
C LEU A 149 27.80 -14.40 -16.13
N VAL A 150 28.94 -14.19 -15.46
CA VAL A 150 29.08 -14.44 -14.02
C VAL A 150 28.25 -13.41 -13.23
N SER A 151 28.33 -12.13 -13.58
CA SER A 151 27.51 -11.08 -12.97
C SER A 151 26.01 -11.35 -13.12
N ALA A 152 25.57 -11.90 -14.26
CA ALA A 152 24.17 -12.29 -14.46
C ALA A 152 23.71 -13.31 -13.41
N VAL A 153 24.53 -14.31 -13.09
CA VAL A 153 24.24 -15.29 -12.05
C VAL A 153 24.22 -14.64 -10.67
N LEU A 154 25.17 -13.75 -10.36
CA LEU A 154 25.18 -13.03 -9.08
C LEU A 154 23.93 -12.18 -8.89
N PHE A 155 23.53 -11.39 -9.89
CA PHE A 155 22.29 -10.61 -9.82
C PHE A 155 21.05 -11.49 -9.72
N CYS A 156 21.05 -12.65 -10.37
CA CYS A 156 19.99 -13.64 -10.23
C CYS A 156 19.92 -14.20 -8.80
N LEU A 157 21.05 -14.53 -8.17
CA LEU A 157 21.10 -14.98 -6.78
C LEU A 157 20.59 -13.89 -5.82
N VAL A 158 20.96 -12.63 -6.04
CA VAL A 158 20.44 -11.50 -5.26
C VAL A 158 18.92 -11.38 -5.44
N PHE A 159 18.41 -11.49 -6.67
CA PHE A 159 16.97 -11.45 -6.93
C PHE A 159 16.21 -12.56 -6.18
N TYR A 160 16.67 -13.82 -6.24
CA TYR A 160 15.94 -14.92 -5.59
C TYR A 160 16.20 -15.04 -4.09
N GLY A 161 17.30 -14.49 -3.58
CA GLY A 161 17.71 -14.59 -2.18
C GLY A 161 17.39 -13.37 -1.32
N TRP A 162 17.13 -12.19 -1.90
CA TRP A 162 16.82 -11.00 -1.13
C TRP A 162 15.34 -10.99 -0.72
N PRO A 163 15.00 -10.90 0.59
CA PRO A 163 13.61 -10.83 1.02
C PRO A 163 13.01 -9.44 0.74
N GLY A 164 11.81 -9.40 0.16
CA GLY A 164 11.11 -8.14 -0.16
C GLY A 164 10.34 -7.63 1.05
N ARG A 165 9.24 -8.32 1.36
CA ARG A 165 8.42 -8.09 2.56
C ARG A 165 8.46 -9.31 3.47
N GLY A 166 9.67 -9.78 3.73
CA GLY A 166 9.99 -10.92 4.59
C GLY A 166 10.04 -12.29 3.90
N GLU A 167 9.80 -12.39 2.59
CA GLU A 167 9.96 -13.63 1.81
C GLU A 167 10.82 -13.33 0.58
N ALA A 168 11.73 -14.24 0.25
CA ALA A 168 12.55 -14.13 -0.95
C ALA A 168 11.81 -14.78 -2.14
N PRO A 169 11.91 -14.23 -3.38
CA PRO A 169 11.23 -14.80 -4.54
C PRO A 169 11.53 -16.29 -4.78
N GLY A 170 12.75 -16.74 -4.45
CA GLY A 170 13.13 -18.15 -4.56
C GLY A 170 12.36 -19.05 -3.61
N GLU A 171 12.10 -18.59 -2.39
CA GLU A 171 11.28 -19.30 -1.39
C GLU A 171 9.83 -19.39 -1.84
N THR A 172 9.28 -18.31 -2.41
CA THR A 172 7.92 -18.29 -2.94
C THR A 172 7.73 -19.26 -4.10
N VAL A 173 8.69 -19.30 -5.03
CA VAL A 173 8.67 -20.26 -6.14
C VAL A 173 8.77 -21.68 -5.61
N LEU A 174 9.70 -21.95 -4.68
CA LEU A 174 9.85 -23.28 -4.09
C LEU A 174 8.59 -23.73 -3.38
N ARG A 175 7.99 -22.88 -2.53
CA ARG A 175 6.73 -23.17 -1.84
C ARG A 175 5.60 -23.43 -2.83
N SER A 176 5.49 -22.61 -3.87
CA SER A 176 4.49 -22.80 -4.93
C SER A 176 4.66 -24.14 -5.64
N LEU A 177 5.90 -24.54 -5.94
CA LEU A 177 6.20 -25.83 -6.55
C LEU A 177 5.88 -27.00 -5.62
N LEU A 178 6.13 -26.87 -4.31
CA LEU A 178 5.78 -27.89 -3.32
C LEU A 178 4.25 -28.08 -3.20
N LEU A 179 3.47 -27.01 -3.36
CA LEU A 179 2.01 -27.04 -3.33
C LEU A 179 1.36 -27.58 -4.61
N VAL A 180 2.13 -27.90 -5.66
CA VAL A 180 1.56 -28.42 -6.92
C VAL A 180 0.77 -29.70 -6.66
N GLY A 181 1.26 -30.60 -5.81
CA GLY A 181 0.56 -31.85 -5.48
C GLY A 181 -0.82 -31.63 -4.83
N ASP A 182 -0.97 -30.52 -4.11
CA ASP A 182 -2.16 -30.19 -3.33
C ASP A 182 -3.21 -29.41 -4.14
N MET A 183 -2.89 -29.02 -5.37
CA MET A 183 -3.81 -28.27 -6.22
C MET A 183 -4.98 -29.14 -6.68
N PRO A 184 -6.23 -28.61 -6.67
CA PRO A 184 -7.44 -29.42 -6.77
C PRO A 184 -7.65 -30.07 -8.15
N THR A 185 -7.01 -29.54 -9.21
CA THR A 185 -7.11 -30.12 -10.56
C THR A 185 -5.81 -29.98 -11.34
N PHE A 186 -5.60 -30.85 -12.32
CA PHE A 186 -4.45 -30.81 -13.25
C PHE A 186 -4.30 -29.45 -13.95
N ARG A 187 -5.41 -28.75 -14.22
CA ARG A 187 -5.38 -27.41 -14.81
C ARG A 187 -4.71 -26.39 -13.86
N HIS A 188 -5.00 -26.46 -12.57
CA HIS A 188 -4.36 -25.60 -11.57
C HIS A 188 -2.88 -25.96 -11.39
N GLN A 189 -2.56 -27.26 -11.39
CA GLN A 189 -1.17 -27.75 -11.36
C GLN A 189 -0.37 -27.21 -12.54
N LEU A 190 -0.87 -27.37 -13.76
CA LEU A 190 -0.23 -26.87 -14.98
C LEU A 190 -0.10 -25.34 -14.96
N GLY A 191 -1.12 -24.62 -14.47
CA GLY A 191 -1.08 -23.18 -14.29
C GLY A 191 0.03 -22.74 -13.34
N LEU A 192 0.14 -23.39 -12.18
CA LEU A 192 1.15 -23.11 -11.16
C LEU A 192 2.57 -23.43 -11.65
N VAL A 193 2.75 -24.57 -12.33
CA VAL A 193 4.03 -24.94 -12.96
C VAL A 193 4.42 -23.93 -14.03
N THR A 194 3.47 -23.48 -14.86
CA THR A 194 3.72 -22.45 -15.88
C THR A 194 4.16 -21.14 -15.24
N LEU A 195 3.48 -20.70 -14.18
CA LEU A 195 3.86 -19.50 -13.43
C LEU A 195 5.24 -19.65 -12.78
N ALA A 196 5.56 -20.81 -12.22
CA ALA A 196 6.87 -21.10 -11.65
C ALA A 196 7.98 -21.06 -12.71
N VAL A 197 7.75 -21.61 -13.91
CA VAL A 197 8.71 -21.53 -15.03
C VAL A 197 8.93 -20.09 -15.48
N VAL A 198 7.86 -19.30 -15.58
CA VAL A 198 7.95 -17.86 -15.89
C VAL A 198 8.71 -17.12 -14.80
N ALA A 199 8.45 -17.41 -13.53
CA ALA A 199 9.14 -16.83 -12.39
C ALA A 199 10.62 -17.24 -12.32
N LEU A 200 10.99 -18.45 -12.78
CA LEU A 200 12.36 -18.97 -12.85
C LEU A 200 13.14 -18.52 -14.10
N TRP A 201 12.51 -17.77 -15.00
CA TRP A 201 13.08 -17.41 -16.29
C TRP A 201 14.46 -16.72 -16.22
N PRO A 202 14.70 -15.73 -15.32
CA PRO A 202 16.03 -15.16 -15.12
C PRO A 202 17.10 -16.19 -14.74
N ALA A 203 16.78 -17.14 -13.83
CA ALA A 203 17.71 -18.18 -13.41
C ALA A 203 18.05 -19.14 -14.55
N LEU A 204 17.04 -19.62 -15.27
CA LEU A 204 17.23 -20.54 -16.39
C LEU A 204 18.18 -19.97 -17.43
N LEU A 205 18.02 -18.69 -17.79
CA LEU A 205 18.86 -18.05 -18.79
C LEU A 205 20.26 -17.70 -18.29
N ALA A 206 20.41 -17.24 -17.05
CA ALA A 206 21.72 -17.00 -16.48
C ALA A 206 22.57 -18.29 -16.43
N LEU A 207 21.95 -19.42 -16.04
CA LEU A 207 22.60 -20.74 -16.04
C LEU A 207 22.93 -21.23 -17.46
N LEU A 208 22.03 -21.06 -18.42
CA LEU A 208 22.32 -21.33 -19.84
C LEU A 208 23.48 -20.46 -20.36
N GLY A 209 23.62 -19.24 -19.85
CA GLY A 209 24.76 -18.35 -20.08
C GLY A 209 26.10 -18.97 -19.67
N LEU A 210 26.17 -19.60 -18.49
CA LEU A 210 27.37 -20.32 -18.05
C LEU A 210 27.71 -21.51 -18.94
N ILE A 211 26.69 -22.23 -19.42
CA ILE A 211 26.89 -23.32 -20.41
C ILE A 211 27.44 -22.75 -21.72
N HIS A 212 26.96 -21.57 -22.12
CA HIS A 212 27.40 -20.87 -23.32
C HIS A 212 28.89 -20.48 -23.27
N LEU A 213 29.48 -20.27 -22.08
CA LEU A 213 30.93 -20.04 -21.94
C LEU A 213 31.78 -21.22 -22.43
N ARG A 214 31.25 -22.45 -22.36
CA ARG A 214 31.95 -23.66 -22.83
C ARG A 214 31.82 -23.85 -24.33
N ARG A 215 30.77 -23.30 -24.95
CA ARG A 215 30.46 -23.40 -26.39
C ARG A 215 30.05 -22.02 -26.92
N PRO A 216 31.02 -21.10 -27.14
CA PRO A 216 30.71 -19.73 -27.54
C PRO A 216 29.95 -19.69 -28.87
N ALA A 217 29.09 -18.69 -29.03
CA ALA A 217 28.34 -18.48 -30.26
C ALA A 217 29.26 -18.38 -31.49
N ARG A 218 28.81 -18.93 -32.60
CA ARG A 218 29.48 -18.79 -33.91
C ARG A 218 29.05 -17.53 -34.67
N GLN A 219 27.99 -16.86 -34.21
CA GLN A 219 27.37 -15.72 -34.85
C GLN A 219 27.27 -14.54 -33.88
N ALA A 220 27.19 -13.32 -34.42
CA ALA A 220 27.06 -12.10 -33.64
C ALA A 220 25.74 -12.03 -32.85
N PHE A 221 24.68 -12.67 -33.35
CA PHE A 221 23.42 -12.84 -32.63
C PHE A 221 23.31 -14.25 -32.08
N SER A 222 23.34 -14.40 -30.76
CA SER A 222 23.12 -15.69 -30.13
C SER A 222 21.62 -15.92 -29.92
N ALA A 223 21.14 -17.15 -30.13
CA ALA A 223 19.77 -17.52 -29.81
C ALA A 223 19.46 -17.26 -28.32
N LEU A 224 20.44 -17.52 -27.44
CA LEU A 224 20.34 -17.23 -26.01
C LEU A 224 20.10 -15.73 -25.73
N GLY A 225 20.81 -14.85 -26.43
CA GLY A 225 20.62 -13.41 -26.29
C GLY A 225 19.24 -12.94 -26.75
N MET A 226 18.72 -13.51 -27.85
CA MET A 226 17.35 -13.24 -28.30
C MET A 226 16.31 -13.75 -27.30
N THR A 227 16.49 -14.96 -26.77
CA THR A 227 15.60 -15.53 -25.75
C THR A 227 15.64 -14.74 -24.44
N ALA A 228 16.79 -14.19 -24.05
CA ALA A 228 16.91 -13.34 -22.87
C ALA A 228 16.23 -11.99 -23.00
N LEU A 229 16.25 -11.40 -24.20
CA LEU A 229 15.61 -10.11 -24.47
C LEU A 229 14.10 -10.23 -24.70
N PHE A 230 13.67 -11.23 -25.48
CA PHE A 230 12.30 -11.30 -25.99
C PHE A 230 11.50 -12.50 -25.46
N GLY A 231 12.14 -13.51 -24.89
CA GLY A 231 11.44 -14.73 -24.48
C GLY A 231 10.41 -14.47 -23.37
N PHE A 232 10.77 -13.72 -22.32
CA PHE A 232 9.83 -13.38 -21.25
C PHE A 232 8.67 -12.50 -21.75
N PRO A 233 8.91 -11.38 -22.48
CA PRO A 233 7.83 -10.61 -23.08
C PRO A 233 6.89 -11.42 -23.99
N VAL A 234 7.43 -12.33 -24.81
CA VAL A 234 6.63 -13.18 -25.69
C VAL A 234 5.76 -14.17 -24.90
N ILE A 235 6.33 -14.82 -23.88
CA ILE A 235 5.57 -15.72 -23.00
C ILE A 235 4.48 -14.95 -22.27
N LEU A 236 4.80 -13.76 -21.76
CA LEU A 236 3.84 -12.87 -21.11
C LEU A 236 2.71 -12.49 -22.08
N MET A 237 3.02 -12.08 -23.31
CA MET A 237 2.02 -11.79 -24.34
C MET A 237 1.15 -12.99 -24.68
N MET A 238 1.71 -14.20 -24.78
CA MET A 238 0.93 -15.43 -25.02
C MET A 238 -0.03 -15.73 -23.87
N LEU A 239 0.43 -15.60 -22.61
CA LEU A 239 -0.41 -15.82 -21.44
C LEU A 239 -1.56 -14.80 -21.38
N LEU A 240 -1.25 -13.53 -21.66
CA LEU A 240 -2.23 -12.44 -21.74
C LEU A 240 -3.22 -12.63 -22.88
N PHE A 241 -2.75 -13.09 -24.04
CA PHE A 241 -3.62 -13.42 -25.17
C PHE A 241 -4.54 -14.62 -24.86
N SER A 242 -4.06 -15.62 -24.13
CA SER A 242 -4.90 -16.74 -23.71
C SER A 242 -5.99 -16.33 -22.72
N TRP A 243 -5.70 -15.33 -21.88
CA TRP A 243 -6.67 -14.70 -20.98
C TRP A 243 -7.67 -13.84 -21.76
N TYR A 244 -7.19 -13.07 -22.74
CA TYR A 244 -8.00 -12.29 -23.68
C TYR A 244 -9.01 -13.15 -24.46
N MET A 245 -8.61 -14.32 -24.94
CA MET A 245 -9.55 -15.20 -25.65
C MET A 245 -10.65 -15.78 -24.75
N ARG A 246 -10.53 -15.62 -23.42
CA ARG A 246 -11.47 -16.14 -22.41
C ARG A 246 -12.25 -15.05 -21.68
N ALA A 247 -11.87 -13.78 -21.81
CA ALA A 247 -12.47 -12.64 -21.11
C ALA A 247 -12.70 -11.47 -22.10
N SER A 248 -13.64 -10.57 -21.79
CA SER A 248 -13.87 -9.37 -22.62
C SER A 248 -12.57 -8.56 -22.81
N PRO A 249 -12.32 -7.95 -24.00
CA PRO A 249 -11.22 -7.00 -24.25
C PRO A 249 -11.22 -5.80 -23.28
N GLY A 250 -10.73 -5.99 -22.06
CA GLY A 250 -10.67 -4.95 -21.04
C GLY A 250 -9.38 -4.13 -21.10
N ALA A 251 -9.39 -2.94 -20.50
CA ALA A 251 -8.23 -2.07 -20.39
C ALA A 251 -7.00 -2.70 -19.70
N ALA A 252 -7.21 -3.77 -18.92
CA ALA A 252 -6.15 -4.56 -18.31
C ALA A 252 -5.18 -5.16 -19.35
N LEU A 253 -5.71 -5.57 -20.52
CA LEU A 253 -4.89 -6.08 -21.61
C LEU A 253 -3.96 -5.00 -22.17
N PHE A 254 -4.47 -3.79 -22.35
CA PHE A 254 -3.69 -2.66 -22.87
C PHE A 254 -2.57 -2.28 -21.90
N GLY A 255 -2.85 -2.24 -20.59
CA GLY A 255 -1.81 -2.05 -19.56
C GLY A 255 -0.75 -3.15 -19.59
N ALA A 256 -1.15 -4.40 -19.81
CA ALA A 256 -0.24 -5.53 -19.85
C ALA A 256 0.64 -5.55 -21.12
N PHE A 257 0.11 -5.18 -22.29
CA PHE A 257 0.92 -4.96 -23.50
C PHE A 257 1.90 -3.80 -23.33
N GLY A 258 1.45 -2.70 -22.72
CA GLY A 258 2.30 -1.57 -22.38
C GLY A 258 3.48 -1.99 -21.51
N ALA A 259 3.22 -2.75 -20.44
CA ALA A 259 4.26 -3.28 -19.57
C ALA A 259 5.23 -4.23 -20.29
N ALA A 260 4.74 -5.14 -21.15
CA ALA A 260 5.59 -6.04 -21.93
C ALA A 260 6.51 -5.27 -22.90
N LEU A 261 5.98 -4.22 -23.55
CA LEU A 261 6.75 -3.35 -24.45
C LEU A 261 7.81 -2.56 -23.68
N GLU A 262 7.45 -1.99 -22.52
CA GLU A 262 8.36 -1.24 -21.66
C GLU A 262 9.51 -2.12 -21.15
N ILE A 263 9.21 -3.32 -20.63
CA ILE A 263 10.21 -4.29 -20.17
C ILE A 263 11.17 -4.67 -21.31
N SER A 264 10.63 -4.93 -22.51
CA SER A 264 11.43 -5.26 -23.70
C SER A 264 12.38 -4.12 -24.07
N ALA A 265 11.89 -2.88 -24.03
CA ALA A 265 12.67 -1.69 -24.32
C ALA A 265 13.80 -1.48 -23.31
N VAL A 266 13.51 -1.64 -22.02
CA VAL A 266 14.51 -1.55 -20.94
C VAL A 266 15.60 -2.62 -21.10
N LEU A 267 15.21 -3.88 -21.33
CA LEU A 267 16.16 -4.98 -21.55
C LEU A 267 17.06 -4.75 -22.77
N ALA A 268 16.48 -4.30 -23.89
CA ALA A 268 17.22 -4.05 -25.13
C ALA A 268 18.25 -2.91 -24.98
N LEU A 269 17.91 -1.87 -24.21
CA LEU A 269 18.80 -0.75 -23.90
C LEU A 269 19.90 -1.13 -22.93
N LEU A 270 19.57 -1.81 -21.82
CA LEU A 270 20.56 -2.27 -20.85
C LEU A 270 21.57 -3.22 -21.48
N ALA A 271 21.11 -4.18 -22.29
CA ALA A 271 22.00 -5.12 -22.96
C ALA A 271 22.93 -4.40 -23.96
N ALA A 272 22.41 -3.47 -24.77
CA ALA A 272 23.23 -2.72 -25.72
C ALA A 272 24.22 -1.77 -25.03
N ALA A 273 23.81 -1.11 -23.94
CA ALA A 273 24.69 -0.25 -23.17
C ALA A 273 25.82 -1.04 -22.50
N ALA A 274 25.50 -2.21 -21.93
CA ALA A 274 26.48 -3.12 -21.35
C ALA A 274 27.46 -3.66 -22.42
N GLU A 275 26.96 -3.99 -23.60
CA GLU A 275 27.78 -4.42 -24.75
C GLU A 275 28.79 -3.34 -25.15
N VAL A 276 28.34 -2.11 -25.37
CA VAL A 276 29.20 -0.96 -25.75
C VAL A 276 30.24 -0.66 -24.68
N LEU A 277 29.87 -0.64 -23.39
CA LEU A 277 30.82 -0.39 -22.31
C LEU A 277 31.86 -1.49 -22.17
N ALA A 278 31.44 -2.75 -22.30
CA ALA A 278 32.32 -3.88 -22.18
C ALA A 278 33.30 -3.96 -23.37
N GLU A 279 32.85 -3.64 -24.59
CA GLU A 279 33.72 -3.50 -25.74
C GLU A 279 34.75 -2.40 -25.51
N HIS A 280 34.31 -1.19 -25.15
CA HIS A 280 35.17 -0.04 -24.90
C HIS A 280 36.28 -0.29 -23.85
N VAL A 281 35.97 -1.06 -22.79
CA VAL A 281 36.96 -1.44 -21.77
C VAL A 281 37.99 -2.44 -22.31
N THR A 282 37.59 -3.33 -23.21
CA THR A 282 38.48 -4.39 -23.74
C THR A 282 39.29 -3.99 -24.95
N THR A 283 38.87 -2.98 -25.71
CA THR A 283 39.48 -2.58 -26.99
C THR A 283 40.42 -1.38 -26.89
N GLN A 284 40.99 -1.06 -25.71
CA GLN A 284 41.87 0.10 -25.45
C GLN A 284 43.09 0.26 -26.41
N GLU A 285 42.85 0.55 -27.68
CA GLU A 285 43.80 1.02 -28.68
C GLU A 285 43.53 2.53 -28.86
N GLY A 286 44.28 3.34 -28.09
CA GLY A 286 44.51 4.76 -28.35
C GLY A 286 43.32 5.73 -28.24
N ASP A 287 42.99 6.18 -27.02
CA ASP A 287 42.15 7.38 -26.80
C ASP A 287 42.95 8.68 -27.10
N GLU A 288 43.51 8.80 -28.31
CA GLU A 288 44.14 10.04 -28.83
C GLU A 288 43.14 10.94 -29.57
N GLY A 289 41.84 10.71 -29.39
CA GLY A 289 40.78 11.54 -29.98
C GLY A 289 40.42 12.75 -29.11
N THR A 290 40.41 13.95 -29.69
CA THR A 290 40.05 15.27 -29.13
C THR A 290 38.56 15.44 -28.72
N GLY A 291 37.96 14.40 -28.12
CA GLY A 291 36.59 14.40 -27.58
C GLY A 291 36.58 14.32 -26.06
N TRP A 292 35.42 14.61 -25.45
CA TRP A 292 35.27 14.58 -24.00
C TRP A 292 35.54 13.17 -23.45
N SER A 293 36.43 13.07 -22.46
CA SER A 293 36.75 11.81 -21.79
C SER A 293 35.51 11.22 -21.12
N VAL A 294 35.43 9.89 -21.08
CA VAL A 294 34.34 9.09 -20.46
C VAL A 294 34.11 9.49 -18.98
N ARG A 295 35.12 10.09 -18.34
CA ARG A 295 35.05 10.59 -16.96
C ARG A 295 33.99 11.68 -16.77
N ARG A 296 33.85 12.64 -17.69
CA ARG A 296 32.87 13.74 -17.55
C ARG A 296 31.41 13.28 -17.54
N PRO A 297 30.93 12.46 -18.50
CA PRO A 297 29.56 11.94 -18.46
C PRO A 297 29.35 10.99 -17.28
N ALA A 298 30.37 10.24 -16.84
CA ALA A 298 30.27 9.41 -15.64
C ALA A 298 30.08 10.26 -14.37
N ILE A 299 30.89 11.31 -14.19
CA ILE A 299 30.76 12.24 -13.05
C ILE A 299 29.37 12.92 -13.09
N ALA A 300 28.95 13.43 -14.24
CA ALA A 300 27.64 14.07 -14.38
C ALA A 300 26.49 13.08 -14.06
N ALA A 301 26.57 11.85 -14.55
CA ALA A 301 25.59 10.80 -14.27
C ALA A 301 25.49 10.49 -12.77
N VAL A 302 26.63 10.32 -12.09
CA VAL A 302 26.68 10.06 -10.65
C VAL A 302 26.11 11.26 -9.87
N THR A 303 26.49 12.49 -10.22
CA THR A 303 25.96 13.70 -9.57
C THR A 303 24.44 13.80 -9.73
N ILE A 304 23.91 13.58 -10.94
CA ILE A 304 22.47 13.59 -11.19
C ILE A 304 21.77 12.50 -10.39
N LEU A 305 22.32 11.28 -10.36
CA LEU A 305 21.77 10.18 -9.57
C LEU A 305 21.69 10.53 -8.09
N VAL A 306 22.73 11.12 -7.51
CA VAL A 306 22.74 11.56 -6.11
C VAL A 306 21.67 12.62 -5.86
N ILE A 307 21.54 13.63 -6.74
CA ILE A 307 20.53 14.70 -6.61
C ILE A 307 19.12 14.12 -6.71
N VAL A 308 18.83 13.31 -7.73
CA VAL A 308 17.50 12.70 -7.94
C VAL A 308 17.14 11.78 -6.78
N THR A 309 18.09 10.96 -6.31
CA THR A 309 17.88 10.07 -5.16
C THR A 309 17.60 10.87 -3.89
N GLY A 310 18.40 11.91 -3.61
CA GLY A 310 18.21 12.76 -2.44
C GLY A 310 16.90 13.53 -2.46
N ALA A 311 16.52 14.12 -3.60
CA ALA A 311 15.25 14.82 -3.78
C ALA A 311 14.06 13.87 -3.63
N GLN A 312 14.11 12.69 -4.26
CA GLN A 312 13.04 11.71 -4.15
C GLN A 312 12.93 11.15 -2.73
N TRP A 313 14.06 10.86 -2.07
CA TRP A 313 14.06 10.40 -0.68
C TRP A 313 13.41 11.43 0.24
N TRP A 314 13.71 12.71 0.06
CA TRP A 314 13.05 13.79 0.80
C TRP A 314 11.53 13.86 0.54
N LEU A 315 11.11 13.73 -0.73
CA LEU A 315 9.69 13.68 -1.12
C LEU A 315 8.95 12.42 -0.64
N SER A 316 9.68 11.36 -0.30
CA SER A 316 9.14 10.04 0.06
C SER A 316 9.08 9.78 1.56
N ARG A 317 9.46 10.77 2.38
CA ARG A 317 9.36 10.65 3.83
C ARG A 317 7.91 10.40 4.26
N PRO A 318 7.69 9.52 5.24
CA PRO A 318 6.38 9.37 5.86
C PRO A 318 5.83 10.73 6.29
N PRO A 319 4.50 10.92 6.24
CA PRO A 319 3.91 12.14 6.77
C PRO A 319 4.23 12.25 8.27
N HIS A 320 4.50 13.46 8.74
CA HIS A 320 4.69 13.71 10.17
C HIS A 320 3.47 13.21 10.93
N LYS A 321 3.72 12.28 11.85
CA LYS A 321 2.75 11.74 12.80
C LYS A 321 2.78 12.61 14.05
N GLY A 322 1.63 12.80 14.68
CA GLY A 322 1.41 13.76 15.75
C GLY A 322 0.67 15.02 15.31
N VAL A 323 -0.09 15.60 16.24
CA VAL A 323 -0.76 16.89 16.05
C VAL A 323 -0.66 17.73 17.32
N SER A 324 -0.37 19.01 17.15
CA SER A 324 -0.60 20.02 18.18
C SER A 324 -1.94 20.68 17.92
N TRP A 325 -2.93 20.39 18.77
CA TRP A 325 -4.24 21.04 18.74
C TRP A 325 -4.49 21.62 20.13
N GLN A 326 -4.65 22.94 20.20
CA GLN A 326 -5.12 23.62 21.39
C GLN A 326 -6.64 23.61 21.35
N LEU A 327 -7.26 22.96 22.33
CA LEU A 327 -8.72 22.80 22.38
C LEU A 327 -9.29 23.93 23.23
N GLU A 328 -9.95 24.89 22.59
CA GLU A 328 -10.75 25.91 23.25
C GLU A 328 -12.17 25.38 23.53
N ALA A 329 -12.93 26.13 24.33
CA ALA A 329 -14.30 25.75 24.64
C ALA A 329 -15.17 25.80 23.36
N PRO A 330 -16.09 24.85 23.16
CA PRO A 330 -17.02 24.91 22.05
C PRO A 330 -17.95 26.13 22.19
N THR A 331 -18.22 26.81 21.07
CA THR A 331 -19.21 27.89 20.99
C THR A 331 -20.53 27.39 20.43
N ALA A 332 -21.63 28.08 20.73
CA ALA A 332 -22.96 27.70 20.23
C ALA A 332 -23.03 27.80 18.70
N GLU A 333 -22.36 28.78 18.12
CA GLU A 333 -22.28 28.99 16.67
C GLU A 333 -21.51 27.84 16.00
N ALA A 334 -20.39 27.41 16.60
CA ALA A 334 -19.63 26.28 16.08
C ALA A 334 -20.38 24.96 16.27
N ASP A 335 -21.12 24.79 17.38
CA ASP A 335 -21.97 23.62 17.59
C ASP A 335 -23.09 23.54 16.56
N HIS A 336 -23.74 24.65 16.23
CA HIS A 336 -24.72 24.68 15.14
C HIS A 336 -24.06 24.38 13.78
N LEU A 337 -22.90 24.96 13.50
CA LEU A 337 -22.16 24.74 12.26
C LEU A 337 -21.78 23.26 12.06
N PHE A 338 -21.04 22.69 13.00
CA PHE A 338 -20.49 21.32 12.88
C PHE A 338 -21.49 20.24 13.27
N GLY A 339 -22.40 20.54 14.20
CA GLY A 339 -23.40 19.61 14.72
C GLY A 339 -24.62 19.45 13.82
N GLU A 340 -25.01 20.52 13.12
CA GLU A 340 -26.24 20.54 12.33
C GLU A 340 -25.97 20.82 10.85
N LEU A 341 -25.35 21.95 10.50
CA LEU A 341 -25.24 22.39 9.11
C LEU A 341 -24.34 21.48 8.27
N VAL A 342 -23.19 21.05 8.80
CA VAL A 342 -22.30 20.10 8.12
C VAL A 342 -23.01 18.77 7.89
N VAL A 343 -23.77 18.28 8.87
CA VAL A 343 -24.49 17.00 8.80
C VAL A 343 -25.58 17.07 7.74
N GLN A 344 -26.43 18.10 7.79
CA GLN A 344 -27.49 18.33 6.80
C GLN A 344 -26.94 18.46 5.38
N TRP A 345 -25.83 19.19 5.20
CA TRP A 345 -25.18 19.33 3.90
C TRP A 345 -24.60 17.99 3.40
N SER A 346 -23.93 17.23 4.27
CA SER A 346 -23.34 15.91 3.93
C SER A 346 -24.43 14.89 3.55
N ASP A 347 -25.57 14.90 4.25
CA ASP A 347 -26.72 14.04 3.96
C ASP A 347 -27.44 14.44 2.67
N ALA A 348 -27.65 15.74 2.44
CA ALA A 348 -28.20 16.26 1.19
C ALA A 348 -27.31 15.86 0.01
N ARG A 349 -25.99 16.03 0.15
CA ARG A 349 -25.01 15.66 -0.90
C ARG A 349 -25.05 14.17 -1.19
N TRP A 350 -25.06 13.33 -0.15
CA TRP A 350 -25.13 11.87 -0.30
C TRP A 350 -26.44 11.41 -0.96
N THR A 351 -27.55 12.09 -0.67
CA THR A 351 -28.84 11.81 -1.30
C THR A 351 -28.84 12.21 -2.77
N TRP A 352 -28.31 13.40 -3.07
CA TRP A 352 -28.14 13.88 -4.44
C TRP A 352 -27.27 12.94 -5.28
N ASP A 353 -26.09 12.56 -4.81
CA ASP A 353 -25.18 11.62 -5.50
C ASP A 353 -25.85 10.26 -5.79
N ARG A 354 -26.69 9.75 -4.88
CA ARG A 354 -27.46 8.52 -5.11
C ARG A 354 -28.59 8.69 -6.13
N ARG A 355 -29.21 9.88 -6.23
CA ARG A 355 -30.34 10.15 -7.14
C ARG A 355 -29.94 10.55 -8.55
N VAL A 356 -28.87 11.35 -8.70
CA VAL A 356 -28.26 11.70 -10.01
C VAL A 356 -28.04 10.46 -10.86
N ARG A 357 -27.61 9.38 -10.21
CA ARG A 357 -27.24 8.12 -10.83
C ARG A 357 -28.43 7.18 -11.04
N ARG A 358 -29.66 7.62 -10.73
CA ARG A 358 -30.89 6.85 -10.93
C ARG A 358 -31.81 7.49 -11.96
N ASP A 359 -32.35 8.70 -11.74
CA ASP A 359 -33.48 9.23 -12.55
C ASP A 359 -33.58 10.77 -12.64
N SER A 360 -32.48 11.51 -12.84
CA SER A 360 -32.41 12.99 -12.76
C SER A 360 -32.51 13.54 -11.32
N SER A 361 -31.97 14.74 -11.10
CA SER A 361 -31.56 15.20 -9.75
C SER A 361 -31.54 16.72 -9.52
N ALA A 362 -32.25 17.49 -10.36
CA ALA A 362 -32.20 18.95 -10.28
C ALA A 362 -32.68 19.48 -8.92
N THR A 363 -33.71 18.88 -8.33
CA THR A 363 -34.27 19.27 -7.03
C THR A 363 -33.28 19.06 -5.89
N GLU A 364 -32.60 17.91 -5.85
CA GLU A 364 -31.63 17.61 -4.81
C GLU A 364 -30.35 18.43 -4.99
N MET A 365 -29.97 18.77 -6.22
CA MET A 365 -28.87 19.71 -6.45
C MET A 365 -29.21 21.10 -5.91
N ILE A 366 -30.46 21.56 -6.03
CA ILE A 366 -30.92 22.82 -5.44
C ILE A 366 -30.81 22.75 -3.91
N GLU A 367 -31.24 21.66 -3.29
CA GLU A 367 -31.12 21.45 -1.85
C GLU A 367 -29.65 21.47 -1.39
N VAL A 368 -28.75 20.74 -2.07
CA VAL A 368 -27.31 20.76 -1.77
C VAL A 368 -26.74 22.17 -1.85
N ARG A 369 -27.15 22.97 -2.84
CA ARG A 369 -26.69 24.35 -3.00
C ARG A 369 -27.23 25.28 -1.92
N ALA A 370 -28.48 25.10 -1.49
CA ALA A 370 -29.07 25.87 -0.41
C ALA A 370 -28.32 25.58 0.91
N ARG A 371 -28.20 24.30 1.28
CA ARG A 371 -27.46 23.88 2.49
C ARG A 371 -26.00 24.29 2.47
N ALA A 372 -25.35 24.27 1.30
CA ALA A 372 -23.99 24.77 1.14
C ALA A 372 -23.86 26.27 1.41
N ARG A 373 -24.87 27.07 1.06
CA ARG A 373 -24.86 28.52 1.33
C ARG A 373 -24.98 28.79 2.82
N ASP A 374 -25.97 28.17 3.47
CA ASP A 374 -26.19 28.30 4.92
C ASP A 374 -24.93 27.88 5.69
N LEU A 375 -24.30 26.77 5.28
CA LEU A 375 -23.04 26.28 5.85
C LEU A 375 -21.90 27.29 5.71
N VAL A 376 -21.73 27.90 4.54
CA VAL A 376 -20.65 28.87 4.29
C VAL A 376 -20.89 30.17 5.05
N GLU A 377 -22.11 30.70 5.04
CA GLU A 377 -22.48 31.92 5.78
C GLU A 377 -22.27 31.74 7.29
N ALA A 378 -22.68 30.60 7.85
CA ALA A 378 -22.44 30.28 9.26
C ALA A 378 -20.94 30.08 9.57
N ALA A 379 -20.19 29.45 8.66
CA ALA A 379 -18.74 29.29 8.82
C ALA A 379 -18.00 30.62 8.81
N GLU A 380 -18.36 31.54 7.90
CA GLU A 380 -17.79 32.89 7.82
C GLU A 380 -18.06 33.72 9.07
N ALA A 381 -19.25 33.56 9.67
CA ALA A 381 -19.61 34.19 10.94
C ALA A 381 -18.78 33.67 12.12
N VAL A 382 -18.35 32.40 12.10
CA VAL A 382 -17.46 31.82 13.11
C VAL A 382 -16.01 32.28 12.89
N ASP A 383 -15.51 32.16 11.66
CA ASP A 383 -14.19 32.63 11.25
C ASP A 383 -14.12 32.80 9.73
N PRO A 384 -13.64 33.94 9.19
CA PRO A 384 -13.57 34.15 7.75
C PRO A 384 -12.75 33.11 6.98
N ALA A 385 -11.66 32.60 7.56
CA ALA A 385 -10.84 31.58 6.89
C ALA A 385 -11.52 30.20 6.91
N LEU A 386 -12.34 29.92 7.91
CA LEU A 386 -13.22 28.75 7.94
C LEU A 386 -14.31 28.85 6.86
N GLY A 387 -14.92 30.03 6.70
CA GLY A 387 -15.84 30.35 5.60
C GLY A 387 -15.23 30.08 4.22
N GLU A 388 -14.02 30.61 3.96
CA GLU A 388 -13.29 30.36 2.70
C GLU A 388 -13.03 28.87 2.44
N ALA A 389 -12.64 28.12 3.49
CA ALA A 389 -12.37 26.69 3.38
C ALA A 389 -13.64 25.88 3.08
N PHE A 390 -14.76 26.18 3.75
CA PHE A 390 -16.05 25.55 3.45
C PHE A 390 -16.59 25.96 2.07
N GLU A 391 -16.38 27.19 1.63
CA GLU A 391 -16.77 27.62 0.30
C GLU A 391 -16.01 26.81 -0.77
N ALA A 392 -14.70 26.64 -0.59
CA ALA A 392 -13.88 25.82 -1.48
C ALA A 392 -14.34 24.35 -1.49
N LEU A 393 -14.63 23.77 -0.31
CA LEU A 393 -15.13 22.40 -0.17
C LEU A 393 -16.48 22.22 -0.86
N THR A 394 -17.46 23.07 -0.54
CA THR A 394 -18.84 22.97 -1.07
C THR A 394 -18.90 23.28 -2.56
N ARG A 395 -18.07 24.20 -3.07
CA ARG A 395 -17.94 24.49 -4.50
C ARG A 395 -17.42 23.28 -5.26
N ALA A 396 -16.38 22.62 -4.76
CA ALA A 396 -15.86 21.40 -5.37
C ALA A 396 -16.84 20.23 -5.25
N ALA A 397 -17.58 20.13 -4.14
CA ALA A 397 -18.56 19.06 -3.90
C ALA A 397 -19.67 18.97 -4.95
N ARG A 398 -19.91 20.05 -5.72
CA ARG A 398 -20.84 20.11 -6.87
C ARG A 398 -20.37 19.27 -8.05
N ASP A 399 -19.13 18.84 -8.06
CA ASP A 399 -18.59 17.88 -9.02
C ASP A 399 -18.54 16.50 -8.36
N LEU A 400 -19.41 15.59 -8.82
CA LEU A 400 -19.47 14.22 -8.32
C LEU A 400 -18.25 13.39 -8.70
N ASP A 401 -17.44 13.87 -9.65
CA ASP A 401 -16.22 13.22 -10.12
C ASP A 401 -14.96 13.92 -9.57
N THR A 402 -15.10 14.70 -8.49
CA THR A 402 -13.98 15.33 -7.80
C THR A 402 -12.89 14.31 -7.45
N PRO A 403 -11.61 14.54 -7.78
CA PRO A 403 -10.53 13.64 -7.39
C PRO A 403 -10.47 13.45 -5.87
N SER A 404 -10.27 12.21 -5.42
CA SER A 404 -10.30 11.85 -4.00
C SER A 404 -9.34 12.70 -3.17
N ARG A 405 -8.08 12.84 -3.57
CA ARG A 405 -7.14 13.68 -2.82
C ARG A 405 -7.51 15.16 -2.83
N ARG A 406 -8.21 15.67 -3.87
CA ARG A 406 -8.77 17.02 -3.83
C ARG A 406 -9.82 17.11 -2.71
N TRP A 407 -10.72 16.14 -2.60
CA TRP A 407 -11.68 16.05 -1.49
C TRP A 407 -10.98 16.02 -0.13
N TYR A 408 -10.03 15.10 0.07
CA TYR A 408 -9.27 15.00 1.33
C TYR A 408 -8.49 16.27 1.66
N ARG A 409 -7.89 16.93 0.66
CA ARG A 409 -7.22 18.22 0.85
C ARG A 409 -8.21 19.31 1.26
N LEU A 410 -9.36 19.43 0.61
CA LEU A 410 -10.36 20.45 0.95
C LEU A 410 -10.87 20.26 2.39
N VAL A 411 -11.16 19.02 2.79
CA VAL A 411 -11.54 18.73 4.19
C VAL A 411 -10.37 18.96 5.15
N ARG A 412 -9.13 18.68 4.74
CA ARG A 412 -7.93 19.03 5.52
C ARG A 412 -7.77 20.55 5.68
N ASP A 413 -8.10 21.34 4.66
CA ASP A 413 -8.01 22.79 4.70
C ASP A 413 -9.07 23.36 5.66
N VAL A 414 -10.29 22.78 5.67
CA VAL A 414 -11.30 23.07 6.70
C VAL A 414 -10.77 22.73 8.10
N ASN A 415 -10.28 21.51 8.31
CA ASN A 415 -9.69 21.10 9.60
C ASN A 415 -8.49 21.98 10.02
N ALA A 416 -7.70 22.47 9.07
CA ALA A 416 -6.61 23.39 9.36
C ALA A 416 -7.12 24.77 9.79
N ALA A 417 -8.20 25.27 9.19
CA ALA A 417 -8.88 26.48 9.64
C ALA A 417 -9.48 26.29 11.04
N THR A 418 -10.23 25.21 11.28
CA THR A 418 -10.81 24.87 12.59
C THR A 418 -9.74 24.73 13.68
N ARG A 419 -8.60 24.14 13.36
CA ARG A 419 -7.49 24.02 14.33
C ARG A 419 -6.84 25.37 14.64
N ARG A 420 -6.75 26.29 13.68
CA ARG A 420 -6.18 27.64 13.90
C ARG A 420 -7.05 28.49 14.82
N THR A 421 -8.35 28.26 14.82
CA THR A 421 -9.31 28.95 15.70
C THR A 421 -9.44 28.28 17.07
N GLY A 422 -8.68 27.21 17.34
CA GLY A 422 -8.75 26.46 18.60
C GLY A 422 -10.03 25.63 18.79
N LEU A 423 -10.95 25.66 17.82
CA LEU A 423 -12.25 24.99 17.95
C LEU A 423 -12.09 23.46 18.04
N PRO A 424 -12.86 22.78 18.91
CA PRO A 424 -12.73 21.35 19.15
C PRO A 424 -13.57 20.52 18.17
N TYR A 425 -13.43 20.73 16.85
CA TYR A 425 -14.17 19.96 15.84
C TYR A 425 -13.27 19.38 14.77
N TYR A 426 -13.57 18.16 14.34
CA TYR A 426 -12.85 17.46 13.28
C TYR A 426 -13.83 16.93 12.24
N LEU A 427 -13.49 17.13 10.97
CA LEU A 427 -14.18 16.55 9.83
C LEU A 427 -13.37 15.37 9.29
N ASP A 428 -13.93 14.16 9.32
CA ASP A 428 -13.33 13.00 8.68
C ASP A 428 -13.80 12.87 7.23
N PRO A 429 -12.90 13.00 6.23
CA PRO A 429 -13.26 12.85 4.82
C PRO A 429 -13.37 11.38 4.45
N ARG A 430 -14.54 10.86 4.10
CA ARG A 430 -14.69 9.48 3.63
C ARG A 430 -14.97 9.42 2.12
N VAL A 431 -14.26 8.52 1.43
CA VAL A 431 -14.56 8.16 0.04
C VAL A 431 -14.96 6.70 0.01
N SER A 432 -16.23 6.43 -0.26
CA SER A 432 -16.76 5.09 -0.41
C SER A 432 -16.81 4.74 -1.89
N VAL A 433 -16.21 3.62 -2.28
CA VAL A 433 -16.32 3.11 -3.65
C VAL A 433 -17.44 2.06 -3.67
N GLY A 434 -18.49 2.31 -4.45
CA GLY A 434 -19.62 1.40 -4.62
C GLY A 434 -19.75 0.98 -6.08
N LYS A 435 -20.29 -0.21 -6.35
CA LYS A 435 -20.59 -0.65 -7.72
C LYS A 435 -22.01 -0.20 -8.10
N SER A 436 -22.15 0.49 -9.22
CA SER A 436 -23.42 0.88 -9.83
C SER A 436 -23.63 0.17 -11.17
N GLY A 437 -24.78 0.37 -11.83
CA GLY A 437 -25.02 -0.11 -13.19
C GLY A 437 -24.06 0.48 -14.23
N GLU A 438 -23.39 1.58 -13.92
CA GLU A 438 -22.39 2.26 -14.76
C GLU A 438 -20.94 1.90 -14.39
N GLY A 439 -20.72 0.99 -13.41
CA GLY A 439 -19.40 0.61 -12.91
C GLY A 439 -19.09 1.15 -11.51
N LEU A 440 -17.82 1.21 -11.13
CA LEU A 440 -17.40 1.75 -9.83
C LEU A 440 -17.62 3.25 -9.75
N VAL A 441 -18.34 3.65 -8.71
CA VAL A 441 -18.69 5.02 -8.37
C VAL A 441 -18.04 5.39 -7.04
N ARG A 442 -17.52 6.60 -6.97
CA ARG A 442 -16.99 7.18 -5.73
C ARG A 442 -18.05 8.07 -5.10
N HIS A 443 -18.33 7.80 -3.84
CA HIS A 443 -19.20 8.60 -3.01
C HIS A 443 -18.38 9.36 -1.98
N PHE A 444 -18.51 10.67 -1.97
CA PHE A 444 -17.77 11.57 -1.10
C PHE A 444 -18.64 11.99 0.08
N VAL A 445 -18.13 11.74 1.27
CA VAL A 445 -18.81 11.96 2.55
C VAL A 445 -17.86 12.73 3.46
N VAL A 446 -18.44 13.56 4.30
CA VAL A 446 -17.77 14.10 5.48
C VAL A 446 -18.56 13.65 6.69
N ASP A 447 -17.87 13.03 7.65
CA ASP A 447 -18.40 12.75 8.96
C ASP A 447 -17.87 13.83 9.92
N SER A 448 -18.76 14.41 10.73
CA SER A 448 -18.44 15.52 11.64
C SER A 448 -18.27 14.99 13.05
N TYR A 449 -17.27 15.50 13.76
CA TYR A 449 -16.98 15.09 15.11
C TYR A 449 -16.63 16.27 16.02
N ARG A 450 -16.99 16.15 17.30
CA ARG A 450 -16.47 16.98 18.39
C ARG A 450 -15.24 16.28 18.99
N VAL A 451 -14.13 17.00 19.11
CA VAL A 451 -12.90 16.52 19.74
C VAL A 451 -13.04 16.65 21.25
N ALA A 452 -13.06 15.51 21.94
CA ALA A 452 -13.08 15.48 23.39
C ALA A 452 -11.66 15.53 23.97
N ARG A 453 -10.71 14.82 23.35
CA ARG A 453 -9.34 14.68 23.85
C ARG A 453 -8.33 14.55 22.71
N VAL A 454 -7.13 15.07 22.93
CA VAL A 454 -5.94 14.80 22.10
C VAL A 454 -4.87 14.22 23.01
N ARG A 455 -4.41 13.01 22.73
CA ARG A 455 -3.30 12.38 23.47
C ARG A 455 -2.09 12.27 22.55
N ARG A 456 -0.92 12.68 23.04
CA ARG A 456 0.34 12.64 22.30
C ARG A 456 1.20 11.50 22.81
N TRP A 457 1.77 10.76 21.88
CA TRP A 457 2.53 9.55 22.13
C TRP A 457 3.95 9.67 21.56
N THR A 458 4.89 8.99 22.19
CA THR A 458 6.21 8.68 21.60
C THR A 458 6.34 7.19 21.42
N VAL A 459 6.88 6.81 20.27
CA VAL A 459 7.24 5.43 19.94
C VAL A 459 8.68 5.49 19.42
N GLY A 460 9.62 5.11 20.29
CA GLY A 460 11.02 5.53 20.13
C GLY A 460 11.12 7.05 20.07
N ASP A 461 11.77 7.59 19.05
CA ASP A 461 11.92 9.04 18.83
C ASP A 461 10.82 9.63 17.93
N THR A 462 9.82 8.84 17.52
CA THR A 462 8.79 9.29 16.59
C THR A 462 7.53 9.74 17.36
N PRO A 463 7.05 10.98 17.15
CA PRO A 463 5.81 11.45 17.76
C PRO A 463 4.59 10.87 17.05
N PHE A 464 3.55 10.56 17.82
CA PHE A 464 2.24 10.15 17.34
C PHE A 464 1.14 10.86 18.14
N ALA A 465 -0.10 10.81 17.67
CA ALA A 465 -1.24 11.33 18.42
C ALA A 465 -2.48 10.46 18.20
N THR A 466 -3.36 10.45 19.19
CA THR A 466 -4.71 9.92 19.10
C THR A 466 -5.70 11.07 19.33
N LEU A 467 -6.74 11.12 18.49
CA LEU A 467 -7.81 12.10 18.55
C LEU A 467 -9.08 11.39 19.02
N HIS A 468 -9.50 11.66 20.25
CA HIS A 468 -10.69 11.10 20.86
C HIS A 468 -11.88 11.98 20.53
N VAL A 469 -12.86 11.42 19.85
CA VAL A 469 -13.92 12.20 19.22
C VAL A 469 -15.30 11.62 19.50
N GLN A 470 -16.29 12.51 19.57
CA GLN A 470 -17.72 12.20 19.60
C GLN A 470 -18.35 12.55 18.26
N ALA A 471 -19.16 11.65 17.70
CA ALA A 471 -19.83 11.83 16.43
C ALA A 471 -20.95 12.87 16.56
N LEU A 472 -20.93 13.83 15.64
CA LEU A 472 -21.97 14.83 15.49
C LEU A 472 -22.86 14.40 14.32
N GLY A 473 -23.97 13.71 14.63
CA GLY A 473 -24.92 13.18 13.66
C GLY A 473 -25.12 11.66 13.73
N THR A 474 -25.85 11.10 12.77
CA THR A 474 -26.08 9.65 12.75
C THR A 474 -24.83 8.90 12.28
N LEU A 475 -24.31 8.00 13.12
CA LEU A 475 -23.26 7.07 12.74
C LEU A 475 -23.72 6.21 11.56
N ARG A 476 -23.15 6.47 10.37
CA ARG A 476 -23.41 5.69 9.17
C ARG A 476 -22.86 4.27 9.36
N ALA A 477 -23.49 3.29 8.69
CA ALA A 477 -23.31 1.84 8.93
C ALA A 477 -21.85 1.30 8.98
N GLY A 478 -20.86 2.05 8.46
CA GLY A 478 -19.45 1.69 8.58
C GLY A 478 -18.88 1.72 10.00
N HIS A 479 -19.56 2.33 10.98
CA HIS A 479 -19.14 2.39 12.38
C HIS A 479 -19.92 1.43 13.30
N ARG A 480 -20.90 0.68 12.78
CA ARG A 480 -21.93 0.00 13.59
C ARG A 480 -21.55 -1.39 14.13
N LEU A 481 -20.31 -1.87 14.00
CA LEU A 481 -20.04 -3.30 14.25
C LEU A 481 -18.61 -3.62 14.68
N GLY A 482 -18.08 -3.01 15.75
CA GLY A 482 -16.71 -3.33 16.23
C GLY A 482 -15.62 -3.17 15.16
N LEU A 483 -15.97 -2.54 14.03
CA LEU A 483 -15.08 -2.06 12.99
C LEU A 483 -14.54 -0.76 13.56
N LEU A 484 -13.62 -0.92 14.51
CA LEU A 484 -12.80 0.17 15.03
C LEU A 484 -12.29 0.92 13.80
N GLY A 485 -12.68 2.20 13.73
CA GLY A 485 -12.65 2.94 12.49
C GLY A 485 -11.21 3.08 12.02
N PHE A 486 -10.83 2.30 11.01
CA PHE A 486 -9.45 2.24 10.53
C PHE A 486 -8.88 3.63 10.28
N SER A 487 -8.00 4.06 11.19
CA SER A 487 -7.27 5.30 11.01
C SER A 487 -6.46 5.22 9.72
N ARG A 488 -6.55 6.26 8.89
CA ARG A 488 -5.94 6.24 7.56
C ARG A 488 -4.46 6.56 7.66
N ASP A 489 -3.63 5.91 6.84
CA ASP A 489 -2.18 6.11 6.84
C ASP A 489 -1.73 7.54 6.56
N GLN A 490 -2.55 8.33 5.88
CA GLN A 490 -2.26 9.74 5.60
C GLN A 490 -2.66 10.69 6.74
N GLN A 491 -3.47 10.25 7.71
CA GLN A 491 -3.82 11.07 8.86
C GLN A 491 -2.58 11.24 9.75
N PRO A 492 -2.42 12.41 10.39
CA PRO A 492 -1.33 12.63 11.33
C PRO A 492 -1.63 12.02 12.72
N PHE A 493 -2.81 11.44 12.94
CA PHE A 493 -3.23 10.86 14.22
C PHE A 493 -4.10 9.63 13.99
N ALA A 494 -4.21 8.80 15.03
CA ALA A 494 -5.21 7.75 15.16
C ALA A 494 -6.55 8.33 15.61
N LEU A 495 -7.66 7.95 14.97
CA LEU A 495 -8.99 8.44 15.33
C LEU A 495 -9.66 7.45 16.28
N VAL A 496 -10.05 7.90 17.47
CA VAL A 496 -10.74 7.09 18.48
C VAL A 496 -12.16 7.63 18.64
N VAL A 497 -13.13 6.95 18.04
CA VAL A 497 -14.55 7.36 18.09
C VAL A 497 -15.17 6.83 19.38
N LEU A 498 -15.42 7.71 20.34
CA LEU A 498 -15.91 7.37 21.68
C LEU A 498 -17.28 6.70 21.63
N ASP A 499 -18.20 7.19 20.80
CA ASP A 499 -19.54 6.59 20.67
C ASP A 499 -19.50 5.16 20.13
N ALA A 500 -18.50 4.83 19.30
CA ALA A 500 -18.29 3.48 18.81
C ALA A 500 -17.79 2.55 19.93
N GLY A 501 -16.94 3.07 20.83
CA GLY A 501 -16.52 2.38 22.05
C GLY A 501 -17.68 2.18 23.03
N GLU A 502 -18.53 3.19 23.23
CA GLU A 502 -19.73 3.11 24.05
C GLU A 502 -20.76 2.12 23.48
N THR A 503 -20.99 2.16 22.17
CA THR A 503 -21.82 1.18 21.46
C THR A 503 -21.25 -0.22 21.62
N HIS A 504 -19.93 -0.39 21.47
CA HIS A 504 -19.30 -1.68 21.68
C HIS A 504 -19.48 -2.18 23.12
N LEU A 505 -19.29 -1.31 24.12
CA LEU A 505 -19.52 -1.65 25.51
C LEU A 505 -21.00 -2.01 25.78
N HIS A 506 -21.93 -1.31 25.14
CA HIS A 506 -23.35 -1.63 25.21
C HIS A 506 -23.63 -3.02 24.63
N ASP A 507 -23.10 -3.34 23.43
CA ASP A 507 -23.21 -4.67 22.83
C ASP A 507 -22.66 -5.76 23.76
N LEU A 508 -21.50 -5.52 24.40
CA LEU A 508 -20.91 -6.46 25.36
C LEU A 508 -21.82 -6.68 26.58
N ARG A 509 -22.49 -5.62 27.06
CA ARG A 509 -23.46 -5.72 28.17
C ARG A 509 -24.73 -6.47 27.75
N GLU A 510 -25.24 -6.24 26.54
CA GLU A 510 -26.39 -6.99 26.01
C GLU A 510 -26.07 -8.49 25.88
N MET A 511 -24.85 -8.83 25.45
CA MET A 511 -24.36 -10.21 25.38
C MET A 511 -24.37 -10.89 26.75
N VAL A 512 -23.92 -10.19 27.79
CA VAL A 512 -23.95 -10.69 29.17
C VAL A 512 -25.37 -10.78 29.72
N ALA A 513 -26.26 -9.86 29.33
CA ALA A 513 -27.66 -9.84 29.77
C ALA A 513 -28.52 -10.95 29.14
N SER A 514 -28.04 -11.60 28.07
CA SER A 514 -28.76 -12.74 27.49
C SER A 514 -28.76 -13.96 28.42
N GLU A 515 -29.84 -14.75 28.40
CA GLU A 515 -29.96 -15.95 29.24
C GLU A 515 -29.90 -17.24 28.39
N PRO A 516 -28.83 -18.05 28.50
CA PRO A 516 -27.59 -17.82 29.25
C PRO A 516 -26.65 -16.80 28.56
N PRO A 517 -25.70 -16.16 29.28
CA PRO A 517 -24.77 -15.19 28.72
C PRO A 517 -23.99 -15.77 27.54
N ARG A 518 -23.83 -15.01 26.45
CA ARG A 518 -23.15 -15.49 25.22
C ARG A 518 -22.51 -14.35 24.43
N CYS A 519 -21.33 -14.60 23.87
CA CYS A 519 -20.62 -13.65 23.00
C CYS A 519 -21.14 -13.58 21.55
N GLY A 520 -22.41 -13.93 21.32
CA GLY A 520 -23.05 -13.90 20.00
C GLY A 520 -23.93 -15.12 19.72
N GLU A 521 -24.89 -14.93 18.82
CA GLU A 521 -25.79 -15.99 18.38
C GLU A 521 -25.12 -16.90 17.34
N THR A 522 -25.33 -18.20 17.48
CA THR A 522 -24.79 -19.20 16.55
C THR A 522 -25.85 -20.27 16.26
N PHE A 523 -25.74 -20.91 15.10
CA PHE A 523 -26.69 -21.96 14.70
C PHE A 523 -26.19 -23.38 14.98
N SER A 524 -24.98 -23.55 15.54
CA SER A 524 -24.40 -24.87 15.84
C SER A 524 -24.24 -25.07 17.35
N GLY A 525 -24.58 -26.27 17.84
CA GLY A 525 -24.52 -26.55 19.29
C GLY A 525 -23.11 -26.42 19.89
N ALA A 526 -22.06 -26.75 19.12
CA ALA A 526 -20.68 -26.60 19.56
C ALA A 526 -20.25 -25.12 19.64
N ALA A 527 -20.62 -24.31 18.63
CA ALA A 527 -20.32 -22.88 18.65
C ALA A 527 -21.11 -22.15 19.73
N ASP A 528 -22.34 -22.58 19.99
CA ASP A 528 -23.18 -22.04 21.07
C ASP A 528 -22.57 -22.32 22.45
N ALA A 529 -22.09 -23.55 22.71
CA ALA A 529 -21.41 -23.88 23.95
C ALA A 529 -20.12 -23.05 24.16
N VAL A 530 -19.36 -22.82 23.09
CA VAL A 530 -18.17 -21.96 23.09
C VAL A 530 -18.52 -20.49 23.30
N SER A 531 -19.59 -20.00 22.66
CA SER A 531 -20.12 -18.64 22.83
C SER A 531 -20.57 -18.39 24.27
N ARG A 532 -21.21 -19.38 24.92
CA ARG A 532 -21.64 -19.30 26.33
C ARG A 532 -20.48 -19.21 27.32
N ARG A 533 -19.42 -19.98 27.09
CA ARG A 533 -18.18 -19.88 27.89
C ARG A 533 -17.56 -18.48 27.80
N CYS A 534 -17.49 -17.93 26.59
CA CYS A 534 -17.06 -16.54 26.42
C CYS A 534 -17.99 -15.56 27.13
N GLY A 535 -19.32 -15.75 27.07
CA GLY A 535 -20.29 -14.91 27.77
C GLY A 535 -20.09 -14.88 29.28
N ALA A 536 -19.86 -16.04 29.90
CA ALA A 536 -19.54 -16.14 31.33
C ALA A 536 -18.21 -15.46 31.70
N ALA A 537 -17.18 -15.60 30.86
CA ALA A 537 -15.91 -14.90 31.06
C ALA A 537 -16.08 -13.37 30.92
N LEU A 538 -16.85 -12.92 29.92
CA LEU A 538 -17.16 -11.52 29.69
C LEU A 538 -17.94 -10.91 30.86
N GLU A 539 -18.88 -11.64 31.45
CA GLU A 539 -19.60 -11.21 32.65
C GLU A 539 -18.63 -10.88 33.80
N ALA A 540 -17.66 -11.76 34.06
CA ALA A 540 -16.63 -11.54 35.07
C ALA A 540 -15.73 -10.33 34.73
N MET A 541 -15.42 -10.11 33.44
CA MET A 541 -14.65 -8.95 32.99
C MET A 541 -15.42 -7.65 33.21
N LEU A 542 -16.71 -7.60 32.83
CA LEU A 542 -17.54 -6.40 32.95
C LEU A 542 -17.90 -6.06 34.41
N ALA A 543 -17.80 -7.01 35.33
CA ALA A 543 -17.99 -6.77 36.76
C ALA A 543 -16.86 -5.95 37.41
N ARG A 544 -15.69 -5.79 36.75
CA ARG A 544 -14.57 -4.98 37.23
C ARG A 544 -14.85 -3.48 37.01
N ARG A 545 -14.36 -2.62 37.92
CA ARG A 545 -14.76 -1.18 38.05
C ARG A 545 -14.24 -0.25 36.94
N ASP A 546 -13.69 -0.77 35.86
CA ASP A 546 -12.90 -0.08 34.84
C ASP A 546 -13.18 -0.56 33.40
N ALA A 547 -14.17 -1.42 33.19
CA ALA A 547 -14.45 -2.02 31.88
C ALA A 547 -14.65 -1.01 30.73
N SER A 548 -15.23 0.16 31.00
CA SER A 548 -15.39 1.22 30.00
C SER A 548 -14.03 1.78 29.56
N ASP A 549 -13.17 2.10 30.52
CA ASP A 549 -11.82 2.61 30.26
C ASP A 549 -10.96 1.56 29.57
N ALA A 550 -11.14 0.28 29.91
CA ALA A 550 -10.49 -0.84 29.25
C ALA A 550 -10.86 -0.94 27.76
N VAL A 551 -12.15 -0.81 27.43
CA VAL A 551 -12.62 -0.81 26.03
C VAL A 551 -11.97 0.36 25.28
N ILE A 552 -12.07 1.58 25.80
CA ILE A 552 -11.51 2.76 25.13
C ILE A 552 -9.99 2.66 24.98
N ALA A 553 -9.27 2.20 26.00
CA ALA A 553 -7.82 1.99 25.94
C ALA A 553 -7.43 0.93 24.91
N SER A 554 -8.17 -0.19 24.83
CA SER A 554 -7.96 -1.23 23.82
C SER A 554 -8.16 -0.68 22.41
N VAL A 555 -9.25 0.07 22.17
CA VAL A 555 -9.52 0.70 20.88
C VAL A 555 -8.46 1.72 20.52
N GLU A 556 -8.06 2.57 21.47
CA GLU A 556 -7.01 3.55 21.25
C GLU A 556 -5.69 2.90 20.85
N ARG A 557 -5.29 1.84 21.56
CA ARG A 557 -4.05 1.13 21.26
C ARG A 557 -4.10 0.44 19.90
N HIS A 558 -5.25 -0.11 19.54
CA HIS A 558 -5.51 -0.72 18.23
C HIS A 558 -5.35 0.31 17.10
N GLU A 559 -6.03 1.45 17.18
CA GLU A 559 -5.96 2.49 16.15
C GLU A 559 -4.60 3.17 16.10
N LEU A 560 -3.94 3.35 17.24
CA LEU A 560 -2.57 3.83 17.31
C LEU A 560 -1.60 2.85 16.64
N GLN A 561 -1.80 1.54 16.81
CA GLN A 561 -0.94 0.54 16.16
C GLN A 561 -1.03 0.63 14.64
N HIS A 562 -2.22 0.86 14.06
CA HIS A 562 -2.34 1.07 12.61
C HIS A 562 -1.47 2.23 12.12
N GLN A 563 -1.32 3.29 12.91
CA GLN A 563 -0.46 4.43 12.58
C GLN A 563 1.03 4.12 12.75
N ILE A 564 1.40 3.32 13.75
CA ILE A 564 2.78 2.89 14.02
C ILE A 564 3.28 1.95 12.91
N ASP A 565 2.47 0.95 12.57
CA ASP A 565 2.79 -0.06 11.56
C ASP A 565 2.98 0.55 10.17
N GLY A 566 2.10 1.48 9.83
CA GLY A 566 2.01 2.06 8.49
C GLY A 566 1.72 1.01 7.40
N PRO A 567 1.81 1.43 6.12
CA PRO A 567 1.49 0.58 4.98
C PRO A 567 2.61 -0.39 4.58
N LEU A 568 3.80 -0.27 5.20
CA LEU A 568 4.99 -1.07 4.86
C LEU A 568 5.36 -2.10 5.93
N LEU A 569 4.42 -2.41 6.85
CA LEU A 569 4.60 -3.46 7.85
C LEU A 569 5.02 -4.78 7.19
N ARG A 570 6.06 -5.41 7.73
CA ARG A 570 6.52 -6.73 7.28
C ARG A 570 5.39 -7.75 7.36
N LEU A 571 5.25 -8.59 6.32
CA LEU A 571 4.22 -9.63 6.30
C LEU A 571 4.63 -10.80 7.20
N ALA A 572 3.79 -11.10 8.19
CA ALA A 572 3.98 -12.24 9.06
C ALA A 572 3.78 -13.56 8.29
N GLU A 573 4.65 -14.53 8.52
CA GLU A 573 4.62 -15.82 7.81
C GLU A 573 3.27 -16.58 7.93
N PRO A 574 2.58 -16.59 9.09
CA PRO A 574 1.26 -17.18 9.18
C PRO A 574 0.21 -16.53 8.26
N VAL A 575 0.30 -15.21 8.03
CA VAL A 575 -0.59 -14.49 7.11
C VAL A 575 -0.32 -14.93 5.68
N ARG A 576 0.95 -14.94 5.25
CA ARG A 576 1.35 -15.36 3.89
C ARG A 576 0.89 -16.77 3.57
N ARG A 577 1.05 -17.70 4.51
CA ARG A 577 0.61 -19.09 4.33
C ARG A 577 -0.90 -19.20 4.28
N LYS A 578 -1.62 -18.60 5.23
CA LYS A 578 -3.08 -18.72 5.32
C LYS A 578 -3.79 -18.05 4.14
N LEU A 579 -3.26 -16.92 3.67
CA LEU A 579 -3.87 -16.11 2.62
C LEU A 579 -3.14 -16.25 1.29
N ALA A 580 -2.39 -17.35 1.09
CA ALA A 580 -1.80 -17.68 -0.19
C ALA A 580 -2.89 -17.77 -1.27
N GLY A 581 -2.87 -16.85 -2.25
CA GLY A 581 -3.88 -16.75 -3.31
C GLY A 581 -4.96 -15.68 -3.09
N TYR A 582 -4.96 -14.99 -1.96
CA TYR A 582 -5.74 -13.76 -1.79
C TYR A 582 -5.04 -12.58 -2.46
N THR A 583 -5.78 -11.48 -2.65
CA THR A 583 -5.20 -10.23 -3.15
C THR A 583 -4.25 -9.64 -2.11
N ASP A 584 -3.17 -9.00 -2.55
CA ASP A 584 -2.19 -8.35 -1.68
C ASP A 584 -2.84 -7.38 -0.70
N ARG A 585 -3.84 -6.61 -1.14
CA ARG A 585 -4.63 -5.73 -0.28
C ARG A 585 -5.31 -6.47 0.88
N ALA A 586 -5.81 -7.68 0.65
CA ALA A 586 -6.43 -8.49 1.71
C ALA A 586 -5.36 -9.05 2.66
N ILE A 587 -4.20 -9.46 2.13
CA ILE A 587 -3.05 -9.94 2.91
C ILE A 587 -2.51 -8.83 3.80
N GLU A 588 -2.18 -7.66 3.23
CA GLU A 588 -1.67 -6.49 3.93
C GLU A 588 -2.65 -6.02 5.02
N ARG A 589 -3.94 -5.94 4.70
CA ARG A 589 -4.94 -5.54 5.68
C ARG A 589 -5.05 -6.56 6.82
N ALA A 590 -5.09 -7.86 6.52
CA ALA A 590 -5.15 -8.89 7.56
C ALA A 590 -3.88 -8.88 8.44
N ASN A 591 -2.72 -8.58 7.85
CA ASN A 591 -1.46 -8.46 8.57
C ASN A 591 -1.45 -7.28 9.56
N ARG A 592 -2.01 -6.14 9.15
CA ARG A 592 -2.14 -4.95 10.01
C ARG A 592 -3.16 -5.16 11.13
N GLU A 593 -4.32 -5.75 10.82
CA GLU A 593 -5.31 -6.12 11.84
C GLU A 593 -4.73 -7.14 12.85
N LEU A 594 -3.93 -8.10 12.39
CA LEU A 594 -3.22 -9.04 13.27
C LEU A 594 -2.27 -8.30 14.22
N SER A 595 -1.45 -7.38 13.71
CA SER A 595 -0.56 -6.55 14.53
C SER A 595 -1.35 -5.73 15.57
N ALA A 596 -2.42 -5.05 15.14
CA ALA A 596 -3.26 -4.23 16.00
C ALA A 596 -3.99 -5.04 17.08
N TYR A 597 -4.54 -6.22 16.75
CA TYR A 597 -5.18 -7.10 17.73
C TYR A 597 -4.23 -7.68 18.77
N VAL A 598 -2.97 -7.96 18.39
CA VAL A 598 -1.97 -8.37 19.38
C VAL A 598 -1.54 -7.17 20.23
N ALA A 599 -1.30 -6.01 19.61
CA ALA A 599 -0.86 -4.81 20.31
C ALA A 599 -1.89 -4.25 21.30
N GLN A 600 -3.20 -4.36 21.03
CA GLN A 600 -4.23 -3.88 21.96
C GLN A 600 -4.23 -4.64 23.30
N LEU A 601 -3.71 -5.88 23.32
CA LEU A 601 -3.58 -6.68 24.54
C LEU A 601 -2.36 -6.27 25.39
N THR A 602 -1.61 -5.24 25.01
CA THR A 602 -0.49 -4.71 25.80
C THR A 602 -0.84 -3.43 26.54
N VAL A 603 -2.12 -3.01 26.55
CA VAL A 603 -2.56 -1.82 27.29
C VAL A 603 -2.43 -2.02 28.79
N GLU A 604 -2.06 -0.96 29.50
CA GLU A 604 -1.95 -0.98 30.97
C GLU A 604 -3.33 -0.90 31.66
N ALA A 605 -4.38 -0.53 30.92
CA ALA A 605 -5.75 -0.55 31.43
C ALA A 605 -6.22 -1.98 31.78
N SER A 606 -7.10 -2.09 32.77
CA SER A 606 -7.72 -3.33 33.22
C SER A 606 -9.24 -3.28 32.97
N PRO A 607 -9.90 -4.42 32.69
CA PRO A 607 -9.30 -5.72 32.37
C PRO A 607 -8.80 -5.77 30.92
N VAL A 608 -7.56 -6.24 30.74
CA VAL A 608 -6.95 -6.40 29.40
C VAL A 608 -7.67 -7.46 28.55
N HIS A 609 -8.32 -8.45 29.18
CA HIS A 609 -9.01 -9.55 28.51
C HIS A 609 -10.20 -9.12 27.66
N ILE A 610 -10.76 -7.93 27.88
CA ILE A 610 -11.80 -7.37 26.99
C ILE A 610 -11.30 -7.32 25.55
N GLY A 611 -10.00 -7.09 25.33
CA GLY A 611 -9.38 -7.11 24.01
C GLY A 611 -9.40 -8.49 23.32
N LEU A 612 -9.66 -9.60 24.03
CA LEU A 612 -9.78 -10.94 23.44
C LEU A 612 -11.15 -11.19 22.82
N VAL A 613 -12.18 -10.50 23.30
CA VAL A 613 -13.58 -10.77 22.97
C VAL A 613 -13.86 -10.47 21.50
N LEU A 614 -13.37 -9.34 20.98
CA LEU A 614 -13.61 -8.95 19.60
C LEU A 614 -12.94 -9.92 18.57
N PRO A 615 -11.64 -10.25 18.67
CA PRO A 615 -11.04 -11.30 17.84
C PRO A 615 -11.78 -12.64 17.97
N PHE A 616 -12.10 -13.09 19.19
CA PHE A 616 -12.84 -14.33 19.39
C PHE A 616 -14.16 -14.35 18.63
N ARG A 617 -14.94 -13.26 18.70
CA ARG A 617 -16.21 -13.12 17.98
C ARG A 617 -16.02 -13.18 16.46
N PHE A 618 -15.02 -12.49 15.91
CA PHE A 618 -14.74 -12.60 14.48
C PHE A 618 -14.31 -14.01 14.07
N ALA A 619 -13.52 -14.70 14.88
CA ALA A 619 -13.13 -16.08 14.61
C ALA A 619 -14.31 -17.06 14.67
N LEU A 620 -15.28 -16.84 15.57
CA LEU A 620 -16.41 -17.73 15.82
C LEU A 620 -17.62 -17.47 14.90
N LEU A 621 -17.98 -16.20 14.70
CA LEU A 621 -19.26 -15.78 14.10
C LEU A 621 -19.16 -15.47 12.61
N THR A 622 -17.94 -15.40 12.07
CA THR A 622 -17.71 -15.12 10.65
C THR A 622 -16.83 -16.20 10.05
N ASP A 623 -17.10 -16.58 8.81
CA ASP A 623 -16.38 -17.69 8.14
C ASP A 623 -15.27 -17.20 7.20
N ARG A 624 -15.22 -15.88 6.92
CA ARG A 624 -14.32 -15.28 5.93
C ARG A 624 -14.16 -13.78 6.13
N GLY A 625 -13.15 -13.23 5.45
CA GLY A 625 -12.89 -11.79 5.41
C GLY A 625 -11.69 -11.41 6.26
N THR A 626 -11.24 -10.16 6.11
CA THR A 626 -10.00 -9.69 6.74
C THR A 626 -10.01 -9.84 8.25
N TYR A 627 -11.08 -9.39 8.92
CA TYR A 627 -11.19 -9.46 10.38
C TYR A 627 -11.22 -10.90 10.90
N HIS A 628 -11.94 -11.79 10.21
CA HIS A 628 -11.93 -13.23 10.50
C HIS A 628 -10.51 -13.81 10.43
N HIS A 629 -9.79 -13.55 9.34
CA HIS A 629 -8.47 -14.12 9.13
C HIS A 629 -7.45 -13.58 10.15
N ALA A 630 -7.47 -12.27 10.42
CA ALA A 630 -6.64 -11.65 11.44
C ALA A 630 -6.95 -12.18 12.84
N ALA A 631 -8.23 -12.34 13.17
CA ALA A 631 -8.68 -12.87 14.45
C ALA A 631 -8.23 -14.31 14.70
N VAL A 632 -8.41 -15.20 13.72
CA VAL A 632 -7.93 -16.58 13.80
C VAL A 632 -6.42 -16.60 14.04
N LEU A 633 -5.65 -15.85 13.26
CA LEU A 633 -4.19 -15.79 13.40
C LEU A 633 -3.76 -15.17 14.73
N THR A 634 -4.51 -14.21 15.27
CA THR A 634 -4.26 -13.61 16.59
C THR A 634 -4.35 -14.68 17.67
N LEU A 635 -5.42 -15.47 17.67
CA LEU A 635 -5.65 -16.52 18.66
C LEU A 635 -4.65 -17.69 18.50
N GLU A 636 -4.25 -18.03 17.27
CA GLU A 636 -3.18 -19.00 17.04
C GLU A 636 -1.83 -18.52 17.59
N ALA A 637 -1.49 -17.25 17.36
CA ALA A 637 -0.24 -16.66 17.83
C ALA A 637 -0.18 -16.57 19.35
N LEU A 638 -1.27 -16.13 20.00
CA LEU A 638 -1.36 -16.05 21.46
C LEU A 638 -1.40 -17.44 22.10
N GLY A 639 -2.15 -18.38 21.51
CA GLY A 639 -2.30 -19.75 21.98
C GLY A 639 -1.09 -20.66 21.70
N GLY A 640 -0.19 -20.26 20.79
CA GLY A 640 0.97 -21.05 20.39
C GLY A 640 0.61 -22.34 19.66
N ARG A 641 -0.59 -22.44 19.08
CA ARG A 641 -1.11 -23.63 18.40
C ARG A 641 -2.06 -23.27 17.27
N SER A 642 -2.24 -24.17 16.31
CA SER A 642 -3.28 -23.98 15.29
C SER A 642 -4.67 -24.28 15.88
N ILE A 643 -5.65 -23.44 15.55
CA ILE A 643 -7.06 -23.64 15.90
C ILE A 643 -7.90 -24.02 14.66
N ARG A 644 -7.22 -24.49 13.61
CA ARG A 644 -7.82 -24.87 12.34
C ARG A 644 -7.78 -26.38 12.15
N ASP A 645 -8.73 -26.90 11.40
CA ASP A 645 -8.69 -28.28 10.92
C ASP A 645 -7.81 -28.42 9.67
N ASP A 646 -7.68 -29.66 9.17
CA ASP A 646 -6.89 -29.97 7.96
C ASP A 646 -7.44 -29.29 6.69
N ARG A 647 -8.69 -28.81 6.72
CA ARG A 647 -9.33 -28.06 5.64
C ARG A 647 -9.10 -26.56 5.76
N GLY A 648 -8.43 -26.11 6.80
CA GLY A 648 -8.19 -24.70 7.11
C GLY A 648 -9.37 -23.95 7.72
N ALA A 649 -10.47 -24.66 8.00
CA ALA A 649 -11.64 -24.12 8.69
C ALA A 649 -11.38 -24.03 10.19
N VAL A 650 -12.09 -23.16 10.90
CA VAL A 650 -11.92 -23.01 12.35
C VAL A 650 -12.46 -24.24 13.07
N ASN A 651 -11.60 -24.89 13.85
CA ASN A 651 -12.02 -25.92 14.79
C ASN A 651 -12.58 -25.23 16.04
N VAL A 652 -13.90 -25.25 16.16
CA VAL A 652 -14.66 -24.56 17.23
C VAL A 652 -14.24 -24.98 18.64
N GLN A 653 -13.88 -26.26 18.85
CA GLN A 653 -13.41 -26.74 20.14
C GLN A 653 -12.00 -26.24 20.45
N ALA A 654 -11.10 -26.28 19.46
CA ALA A 654 -9.75 -25.74 19.60
C ALA A 654 -9.78 -24.22 19.85
N LEU A 655 -10.65 -23.49 19.14
CA LEU A 655 -10.92 -22.07 19.38
C LEU A 655 -11.37 -21.82 20.83
N GLY A 656 -12.39 -22.55 21.30
CA GLY A 656 -12.91 -22.38 22.67
C GLY A 656 -11.87 -22.69 23.74
N SER A 657 -11.12 -23.79 23.62
CA SER A 657 -10.04 -24.11 24.57
C SER A 657 -8.94 -23.05 24.60
N THR A 658 -8.60 -22.48 23.44
CA THR A 658 -7.59 -21.42 23.35
C THR A 658 -8.07 -20.15 24.02
N PHE A 659 -9.35 -19.80 23.82
CA PHE A 659 -9.94 -18.67 24.51
C PHE A 659 -9.95 -18.88 26.04
N ASP A 660 -10.40 -20.04 26.52
CA ASP A 660 -10.46 -20.33 27.97
C ASP A 660 -9.06 -20.23 28.62
N GLU A 661 -8.02 -20.75 27.96
CA GLU A 661 -6.64 -20.64 28.44
C GLU A 661 -6.15 -19.19 28.51
N LEU A 662 -6.43 -18.39 27.47
CA LEU A 662 -6.04 -16.99 27.44
C LEU A 662 -6.84 -16.15 28.45
N ALA A 663 -8.13 -16.45 28.63
CA ALA A 663 -9.00 -15.81 29.60
C ALA A 663 -8.61 -16.11 31.05
N ALA A 664 -7.96 -17.26 31.30
CA ALA A 664 -7.50 -17.67 32.62
C ALA A 664 -6.13 -17.09 33.03
N LEU A 665 -5.38 -16.49 32.10
CA LEU A 665 -4.13 -15.79 32.41
C LEU A 665 -4.42 -14.55 33.26
N ASP A 666 -3.51 -14.18 34.16
CA ASP A 666 -3.55 -12.85 34.76
C ASP A 666 -3.20 -11.76 33.72
N ASP A 667 -3.50 -10.50 34.07
CA ASP A 667 -3.37 -9.36 33.15
C ASP A 667 -1.92 -9.21 32.63
N ASP A 668 -0.90 -9.43 33.47
CA ASP A 668 0.51 -9.26 33.10
C ASP A 668 1.03 -10.42 32.23
N ALA A 669 0.63 -11.65 32.55
CA ALA A 669 0.91 -12.82 31.75
C ALA A 669 0.31 -12.72 30.35
N LEU A 670 -0.91 -12.17 30.22
CA LEU A 670 -1.52 -11.94 28.91
C LEU A 670 -0.78 -10.86 28.11
N ARG A 671 -0.41 -9.73 28.74
CA ARG A 671 0.39 -8.67 28.09
C ARG A 671 1.72 -9.21 27.59
N GLU A 672 2.40 -10.00 28.42
CA GLU A 672 3.68 -10.59 28.06
C GLU A 672 3.55 -11.68 26.98
N ARG A 673 2.44 -12.42 26.98
CA ARG A 673 2.12 -13.33 25.86
C ARG A 673 1.91 -12.56 24.57
N ALA A 674 1.22 -11.42 24.61
CA ALA A 674 0.99 -10.59 23.44
C ALA A 674 2.29 -9.99 22.88
N ARG A 675 3.19 -9.47 23.73
CA ARG A 675 4.52 -8.97 23.29
C ARG A 675 5.32 -10.05 22.56
N ARG A 676 5.43 -11.24 23.16
CA ARG A 676 6.14 -12.38 22.55
C ARG A 676 5.48 -12.87 21.26
N ALA A 677 4.15 -12.87 21.20
CA ALA A 677 3.43 -13.22 19.98
C ALA A 677 3.73 -12.21 18.87
N TRP A 678 3.74 -10.91 19.17
CA TRP A 678 4.08 -9.87 18.19
C TRP A 678 5.53 -10.03 17.71
N GLU A 679 6.48 -10.22 18.62
CA GLU A 679 7.89 -10.44 18.29
C GLU A 679 8.09 -11.68 17.40
N SER A 680 7.42 -12.79 17.72
CA SER A 680 7.47 -14.00 16.90
C SER A 680 6.86 -13.81 15.50
N LEU A 681 5.87 -12.93 15.34
CA LEU A 681 5.18 -12.70 14.07
C LEU A 681 5.99 -11.79 13.14
N PHE A 682 6.59 -10.73 13.70
CA PHE A 682 7.20 -9.65 12.92
C PHE A 682 8.72 -9.62 12.99
N GLY A 683 9.32 -10.33 13.95
CA GLY A 683 10.77 -10.48 14.08
C GLY A 683 11.48 -9.29 14.73
N ASP A 684 10.73 -8.42 15.40
CA ASP A 684 11.21 -7.23 16.12
C ASP A 684 10.45 -7.10 17.45
N GLU A 685 10.96 -6.34 18.41
CA GLU A 685 10.21 -6.03 19.64
C GLU A 685 9.00 -5.13 19.33
N LEU A 686 7.84 -5.40 19.96
CA LEU A 686 6.69 -4.51 19.86
C LEU A 686 7.07 -3.15 20.47
N PRO A 687 7.09 -2.06 19.68
CA PRO A 687 7.61 -0.81 20.16
C PRO A 687 6.68 -0.23 21.23
N PRO A 688 7.21 0.19 22.40
CA PRO A 688 6.39 0.73 23.47
C PRO A 688 5.84 2.10 23.06
N ALA A 689 4.54 2.29 23.24
CA ALA A 689 3.88 3.58 23.07
C ALA A 689 3.78 4.28 24.43
N ARG A 690 4.49 5.40 24.60
CA ARG A 690 4.50 6.19 25.83
C ARG A 690 3.68 7.46 25.66
N LEU A 691 2.70 7.67 26.53
CA LEU A 691 1.96 8.93 26.59
C LEU A 691 2.89 10.03 27.09
N ILE A 692 2.90 11.16 26.39
CA ILE A 692 3.69 12.35 26.74
C ILE A 692 2.78 13.43 27.34
N GLU A 693 1.60 13.60 26.73
CA GLU A 693 0.72 14.72 27.01
C GLU A 693 -0.72 14.34 26.66
N GLU A 694 -1.66 14.83 27.46
CA GLU A 694 -3.08 14.75 27.21
C GLU A 694 -3.68 16.16 27.31
N VAL A 695 -4.40 16.55 26.26
CA VAL A 695 -5.14 17.81 26.18
C VAL A 695 -6.62 17.44 26.13
N VAL A 696 -7.38 17.88 27.12
CA VAL A 696 -8.83 17.64 27.22
C VAL A 696 -9.57 18.91 26.83
N ALA A 697 -10.60 18.79 26.00
CA ALA A 697 -11.44 19.93 25.65
C ALA A 697 -12.18 20.46 26.90
N PRO A 698 -12.33 21.79 27.06
CA PRO A 698 -13.17 22.34 28.10
C PRO A 698 -14.62 21.84 27.98
N PRO A 699 -15.34 21.63 29.11
CA PRO A 699 -16.73 21.24 29.06
C PRO A 699 -17.58 22.31 28.35
N VAL A 700 -18.66 21.88 27.71
CA VAL A 700 -19.64 22.81 27.12
C VAL A 700 -20.20 23.69 28.24
N PRO A 701 -20.21 25.03 28.10
CA PRO A 701 -20.85 25.90 29.08
C PRO A 701 -22.32 25.48 29.20
N SER A 702 -22.75 25.08 30.40
CA SER A 702 -24.16 24.68 30.58
C SER A 702 -25.04 25.89 30.27
N SER A 703 -25.95 25.77 29.31
CA SER A 703 -26.90 26.84 28.94
C SER A 703 -27.97 27.13 30.02
N SER A 704 -27.76 26.66 31.25
CA SER A 704 -28.76 26.60 32.32
C SER A 704 -28.70 27.74 33.35
N THR A 705 -27.68 28.60 33.34
CA THR A 705 -27.73 29.83 34.13
C THR A 705 -28.33 30.95 33.29
N LYS A 706 -29.66 30.97 33.20
CA LYS A 706 -30.34 32.26 33.07
C LYS A 706 -29.93 33.09 34.31
N PRO A 707 -29.43 34.31 34.16
CA PRO A 707 -29.34 35.20 35.31
C PRO A 707 -30.77 35.36 35.86
N GLU A 708 -30.97 35.02 37.13
CA GLU A 708 -32.13 35.51 37.88
C GLU A 708 -31.98 37.04 37.92
N GLU A 709 -32.76 37.73 37.10
CA GLU A 709 -33.00 39.18 37.21
C GLU A 709 -33.90 39.50 38.41
#